data_AF-A0A1B0CYG4-F1
#
_entry.id   AF-A0A1B0CYG4-F1
#
_cell.length_a   1.000
_cell.length_b   1.000
_cell.length_c   1.000
_cell.angle_alpha   90.00
_cell.angle_beta   90.00
_cell.angle_gamma   90.00
#
_symmetry.space_group_name_H-M   'P 1'
#
loop_
_entity.id
_entity.type
_entity.pdbx_description
1 polymer ?
#
loop_
_entity_poly.entity_id
_entity_poly.type
_entity_poly.pdbx_seq_one_letter_code
_entity_poly.pdbx_strand_id
1 'polypeptide(L)'
;MSGKSIYLLLLCFAPFFGVNGQTQCIICSSRVNPECATTVDISYLSANCPNDNECATLIESNRYTMRGCASEVTNYCVNAVPLCSMCIGGNCNDRIFPLDRQICYQCVGSGCETPNETNLRPCEIYQENDGCFVAVEQTEGGSLTTYRGCTSDPVYSPAKQGCSAVGGYCIECDGSGCNTAPQSTQSTLSCVQCDSDDDYCSSPPGEIAQPCTHEVPLGRTDQCYTYRLGQGRVERGCLLDPATPSEYIQDCAEDNENCMVCSTPGCNIQPAIEPIQCIVCDESQDPDCRDLLNHHQPQQCPPGTYDAHGCYRYESNLEHNVIRGCVSDLIGTPRLNDCQMGGICKICDFDNCNSKVNFQECYSCNSGVETDCLRVQNNTRPTAICHEYMDTCAQIIQDGTRLTIRGCTHEVDAIHTHLHPFRQTCNANLCNSAIYPGFRAVCHQCADGPGCDRNGTETPEYLLPCRIFFQDDQCYSVLRNQQAVRGCISDTDANSAFCEASGELCERCVEGQGCNFRPASRPSNINCVSCQGDPACAWGFPNPTGPLCQETVWMGQRESCYVGVSPNDQVVRGCTLDPVLGCPQDHTCTHCYANNCNNVAVTRQQCIHCRSNAPGQASCAESAEDLEPRACSGDFQTFASRGCYTMRKPNNIVIRGCIRDLSYDDYHNYCSFDEEESDFCVKCLDHGCNVQPAPAKAALNHPLTFIIALIC
;
A
#
# COMPACT_ATOMS: atom_id res chain seq x y z
N MET A 1 -38.18 34.80 -95.25
CA MET A 1 -38.83 34.25 -96.47
C MET A 1 -39.01 32.76 -96.29
N SER A 2 -40.23 32.28 -96.53
CA SER A 2 -40.72 30.89 -96.66
C SER A 2 -40.43 29.92 -95.50
N GLY A 3 -41.39 29.35 -94.76
CA GLY A 3 -42.81 29.16 -95.01
C GLY A 3 -43.11 27.81 -95.67
N LYS A 4 -43.88 26.98 -94.94
CA LYS A 4 -44.74 25.85 -95.40
C LYS A 4 -43.98 24.55 -95.77
N SER A 5 -44.49 23.34 -95.56
CA SER A 5 -45.79 22.84 -95.09
C SER A 5 -45.65 21.38 -94.64
N ILE A 6 -46.57 20.98 -93.76
CA ILE A 6 -46.86 19.64 -93.25
C ILE A 6 -47.09 18.62 -94.37
N TYR A 7 -46.56 17.40 -94.21
CA TYR A 7 -47.21 16.16 -94.66
C TYR A 7 -47.18 15.12 -93.55
N LEU A 8 -48.38 14.81 -93.06
CA LEU A 8 -48.69 13.78 -92.08
C LEU A 8 -48.66 12.42 -92.80
N LEU A 9 -47.79 11.51 -92.38
CA LEU A 9 -47.89 10.08 -92.72
C LEU A 9 -48.05 9.30 -91.40
N LEU A 10 -49.27 8.84 -91.15
CA LEU A 10 -49.55 7.83 -90.12
C LEU A 10 -48.93 6.50 -90.55
N LEU A 11 -48.03 5.95 -89.73
CA LEU A 11 -47.73 4.53 -89.69
C LEU A 11 -48.06 4.01 -88.28
N CYS A 12 -48.94 3.02 -88.24
CA CYS A 12 -49.42 2.36 -87.04
C CYS A 12 -48.35 1.49 -86.36
N PHE A 13 -48.30 1.63 -85.03
CA PHE A 13 -48.07 0.64 -83.98
C PHE A 13 -47.00 -0.45 -84.15
N ALA A 14 -45.98 -0.37 -83.29
CA ALA A 14 -45.60 -1.48 -82.42
C ALA A 14 -45.31 -0.92 -81.01
N PRO A 15 -45.97 -1.41 -79.95
CA PRO A 15 -45.60 -1.04 -78.59
C PRO A 15 -44.37 -1.87 -78.21
N PHE A 16 -43.20 -1.23 -78.12
CA PHE A 16 -42.11 -1.81 -77.34
C PHE A 16 -42.46 -1.62 -75.87
N PHE A 17 -43.17 -2.61 -75.33
CA PHE A 17 -43.12 -2.92 -73.91
C PHE A 17 -41.76 -3.54 -73.60
N GLY A 18 -41.01 -2.90 -72.71
CA GLY A 18 -40.02 -3.53 -71.84
C GLY A 18 -38.62 -3.74 -72.42
N VAL A 19 -37.69 -2.88 -71.99
CA VAL A 19 -36.45 -3.39 -71.40
C VAL A 19 -36.31 -2.72 -70.03
N ASN A 20 -36.48 -3.51 -68.96
CA ASN A 20 -35.97 -3.17 -67.63
C ASN A 20 -34.45 -3.06 -67.76
N GLY A 21 -33.95 -1.88 -68.09
CA GLY A 21 -32.53 -1.59 -68.04
C GLY A 21 -32.15 -1.40 -66.58
N GLN A 22 -31.61 -2.44 -65.95
CA GLN A 22 -31.04 -2.31 -64.60
C GLN A 22 -29.94 -1.24 -64.66
N THR A 23 -30.14 -0.12 -63.98
CA THR A 23 -29.13 0.94 -63.91
C THR A 23 -28.04 0.50 -62.94
N GLN A 24 -26.77 0.73 -63.29
CA GLN A 24 -25.65 0.49 -62.38
C GLN A 24 -25.31 1.80 -61.67
N CYS A 25 -25.05 1.77 -60.38
CA CYS A 25 -24.62 2.93 -59.62
C CYS A 25 -23.41 2.58 -58.78
N ILE A 26 -22.59 3.58 -58.44
CA ILE A 26 -21.58 3.41 -57.40
C ILE A 26 -22.31 3.28 -56.06
N ILE A 27 -22.09 2.19 -55.34
CA ILE A 27 -22.70 1.93 -54.03
C ILE A 27 -21.61 1.77 -52.99
N CYS A 28 -21.49 2.76 -52.11
CA CYS A 28 -20.48 2.76 -51.04
C CYS A 28 -20.79 3.77 -49.95
N SER A 29 -20.08 3.64 -48.83
CA SER A 29 -20.02 4.65 -47.78
C SER A 29 -18.57 4.89 -47.39
N SER A 30 -18.17 6.16 -47.32
CA SER A 30 -16.84 6.58 -46.84
C SER A 30 -16.56 6.21 -45.39
N ARG A 31 -17.59 5.94 -44.58
CA ARG A 31 -17.45 5.36 -43.24
C ARG A 31 -16.80 3.97 -43.25
N VAL A 32 -17.02 3.22 -44.34
CA VAL A 32 -16.54 1.83 -44.47
C VAL A 32 -15.36 1.75 -45.43
N ASN A 33 -15.41 2.50 -46.54
CA ASN A 33 -14.33 2.58 -47.51
C ASN A 33 -14.06 4.06 -47.86
N PRO A 34 -12.96 4.66 -47.37
CA PRO A 34 -12.67 6.08 -47.57
C PRO A 34 -12.58 6.48 -49.04
N GLU A 35 -12.24 5.54 -49.95
CA GLU A 35 -12.21 5.79 -51.40
C GLU A 35 -13.56 6.27 -51.95
N CYS A 36 -14.68 5.92 -51.29
CA CYS A 36 -16.00 6.43 -51.65
C CYS A 36 -16.08 7.98 -51.67
N ALA A 37 -15.24 8.63 -50.87
CA ALA A 37 -15.09 10.08 -50.77
C ALA A 37 -13.82 10.64 -51.44
N THR A 38 -12.73 9.87 -51.48
CA THR A 38 -11.37 10.40 -51.72
C THR A 38 -10.77 10.05 -53.07
N THR A 39 -11.46 9.30 -53.94
CA THR A 39 -10.97 9.00 -55.30
C THR A 39 -12.06 9.10 -56.35
N VAL A 40 -11.63 9.29 -57.60
CA VAL A 40 -12.46 9.35 -58.79
C VAL A 40 -12.52 8.02 -59.55
N ASP A 41 -11.57 7.10 -59.31
CA ASP A 41 -11.60 5.75 -59.89
C ASP A 41 -12.23 4.75 -58.92
N ILE A 42 -13.55 4.85 -58.77
CA ILE A 42 -14.37 3.99 -57.90
C ILE A 42 -15.29 3.07 -58.69
N SER A 43 -15.05 2.90 -59.98
CA SER A 43 -15.90 2.12 -60.90
C SER A 43 -16.09 0.66 -60.45
N TYR A 44 -15.13 0.12 -59.71
CA TYR A 44 -15.19 -1.23 -59.14
C TYR A 44 -16.23 -1.38 -58.01
N LEU A 45 -16.73 -0.28 -57.43
CA LEU A 45 -17.81 -0.24 -56.44
C LEU A 45 -19.21 -0.16 -57.10
N SER A 46 -19.28 -0.31 -58.42
CA SER A 46 -20.52 -0.33 -59.19
C SER A 46 -21.38 -1.56 -58.87
N ALA A 47 -22.67 -1.35 -58.57
CA ALA A 47 -23.64 -2.43 -58.38
C ALA A 47 -24.97 -2.12 -59.09
N ASN A 48 -25.78 -3.17 -59.34
CA ASN A 48 -27.06 -3.05 -60.03
C ASN A 48 -28.15 -2.49 -59.10
N CYS A 49 -28.93 -1.53 -59.60
CA CYS A 49 -30.11 -0.96 -58.97
C CYS A 49 -31.38 -1.53 -59.63
N PRO A 50 -32.07 -2.52 -59.03
CA PRO A 50 -33.12 -3.28 -59.71
C PRO A 50 -34.39 -2.47 -59.98
N ASN A 51 -34.65 -1.44 -59.17
CA ASN A 51 -35.89 -0.66 -59.17
C ASN A 51 -35.69 0.83 -59.48
N ASP A 52 -34.47 1.24 -59.87
CA ASP A 52 -34.12 2.64 -60.12
C ASP A 52 -33.47 2.86 -61.48
N ASN A 53 -33.71 4.04 -62.05
CA ASN A 53 -32.99 4.55 -63.23
C ASN A 53 -32.02 5.70 -62.89
N GLU A 54 -31.84 5.98 -61.60
CA GLU A 54 -31.13 7.13 -61.07
C GLU A 54 -30.17 6.69 -59.96
N CYS A 55 -29.05 7.40 -59.84
CA CYS A 55 -28.09 7.25 -58.76
C CYS A 55 -28.10 8.49 -57.88
N ALA A 56 -27.67 8.34 -56.63
CA ALA A 56 -27.57 9.44 -55.67
C ALA A 56 -26.20 9.47 -54.97
N THR A 57 -25.78 10.65 -54.56
CA THR A 57 -24.70 10.89 -53.60
C THR A 57 -25.21 11.84 -52.52
N LEU A 58 -25.00 11.48 -51.26
CA LEU A 58 -25.44 12.20 -50.07
C LEU A 58 -24.23 12.40 -49.15
N ILE A 59 -24.09 13.59 -48.58
CA ILE A 59 -23.32 13.77 -47.35
C ILE A 59 -24.27 13.57 -46.18
N GLU A 60 -24.04 12.51 -45.41
CA GLU A 60 -24.82 12.17 -44.23
C GLU A 60 -24.66 13.24 -43.12
N SER A 61 -25.52 13.19 -42.10
CA SER A 61 -25.45 14.09 -40.93
C SER A 61 -24.12 13.97 -40.16
N ASN A 62 -23.51 12.78 -40.20
CA ASN A 62 -22.19 12.48 -39.64
C ASN A 62 -21.03 12.91 -40.57
N ARG A 63 -21.35 13.61 -41.69
CA ARG A 63 -20.41 14.21 -42.66
C ARG A 63 -19.67 13.23 -43.57
N TYR A 64 -20.01 11.95 -43.53
CA TYR A 64 -19.52 10.94 -44.48
C TYR A 64 -20.31 10.98 -45.79
N THR A 65 -19.64 10.69 -46.90
CA THR A 65 -20.23 10.46 -48.22
C THR A 65 -20.86 9.07 -48.31
N MET A 66 -22.10 9.02 -48.77
CA MET A 66 -22.84 7.82 -49.14
C MET A 66 -23.23 7.91 -50.62
N ARG A 67 -22.96 6.85 -51.38
CA ARG A 67 -23.35 6.70 -52.79
C ARG A 67 -24.24 5.47 -52.91
N GLY A 68 -25.28 5.54 -53.73
CA GLY A 68 -26.18 4.41 -53.92
C GLY A 68 -27.26 4.63 -54.97
N CYS A 69 -28.15 3.65 -55.09
CA CYS A 69 -29.35 3.74 -55.92
C CYS A 69 -30.27 4.85 -55.40
N ALA A 70 -30.92 5.59 -56.30
CA ALA A 70 -31.74 6.72 -55.90
C ALA A 70 -32.84 6.32 -54.91
N SER A 71 -33.68 5.30 -55.14
CA SER A 71 -34.77 4.94 -54.21
C SER A 71 -34.30 4.62 -52.78
N GLU A 72 -33.09 4.10 -52.63
CA GLU A 72 -32.50 3.74 -51.33
C GLU A 72 -31.98 4.98 -50.59
N VAL A 73 -31.43 5.95 -51.31
CA VAL A 73 -30.82 7.18 -50.75
C VAL A 73 -31.82 8.35 -50.69
N THR A 74 -32.85 8.37 -51.56
CA THR A 74 -33.77 9.51 -51.78
C THR A 74 -34.57 9.87 -50.53
N ASN A 75 -34.90 8.90 -49.66
CA ASN A 75 -35.57 9.17 -48.39
C ASN A 75 -34.79 10.17 -47.50
N TYR A 76 -33.48 10.31 -47.70
CA TYR A 76 -32.61 11.22 -46.98
C TYR A 76 -32.32 12.53 -47.74
N CYS A 77 -32.63 12.60 -49.04
CA CYS A 77 -32.34 13.76 -49.89
C CYS A 77 -33.41 14.85 -49.86
N VAL A 78 -34.63 14.54 -49.41
CA VAL A 78 -35.80 15.46 -49.40
C VAL A 78 -35.55 16.73 -48.56
N ASN A 79 -34.65 16.67 -47.56
CA ASN A 79 -34.30 17.80 -46.68
C ASN A 79 -32.79 18.11 -46.62
N ALA A 80 -31.97 17.52 -47.50
CA ALA A 80 -30.50 17.59 -47.43
C ALA A 80 -29.87 18.42 -48.56
N VAL A 81 -30.59 19.33 -49.21
CA VAL A 81 -30.02 20.23 -50.24
C VAL A 81 -29.22 21.34 -49.55
N PRO A 82 -27.95 21.64 -49.94
CA PRO A 82 -27.21 21.21 -51.14
C PRO A 82 -26.33 19.94 -50.99
N LEU A 83 -26.43 19.23 -49.86
CA LEU A 83 -25.64 18.05 -49.50
C LEU A 83 -26.16 16.71 -50.07
N CYS A 84 -27.10 16.73 -51.02
CA CYS A 84 -27.46 15.56 -51.82
C CYS A 84 -27.57 15.94 -53.30
N SER A 85 -27.06 15.07 -54.18
CA SER A 85 -27.18 15.16 -55.63
C SER A 85 -27.67 13.85 -56.23
N MET A 86 -28.61 13.94 -57.17
CA MET A 86 -29.13 12.81 -57.95
C MET A 86 -28.79 12.99 -59.43
N CYS A 87 -28.62 11.89 -60.14
CA CYS A 87 -28.30 11.91 -61.57
C CYS A 87 -28.90 10.69 -62.28
N ILE A 88 -29.11 10.82 -63.60
CA ILE A 88 -29.68 9.78 -64.46
C ILE A 88 -28.55 9.12 -65.26
N GLY A 89 -28.52 7.79 -65.29
CA GLY A 89 -27.58 7.00 -66.09
C GLY A 89 -26.62 6.13 -65.25
N GLY A 90 -25.98 5.16 -65.90
CA GLY A 90 -25.08 4.22 -65.25
C GLY A 90 -23.84 4.91 -64.64
N ASN A 91 -23.56 4.64 -63.36
CA ASN A 91 -22.44 5.16 -62.57
C ASN A 91 -22.28 6.68 -62.62
N CYS A 92 -23.36 7.43 -62.85
CA CYS A 92 -23.30 8.89 -62.96
C CYS A 92 -22.91 9.59 -61.65
N ASN A 93 -22.92 8.86 -60.53
CA ASN A 93 -22.54 9.30 -59.20
C ASN A 93 -21.07 8.98 -58.88
N ASP A 94 -20.15 9.07 -59.84
CA ASP A 94 -18.72 8.77 -59.72
C ASP A 94 -17.83 9.97 -59.36
N ARG A 95 -18.38 11.19 -59.43
CA ARG A 95 -17.63 12.44 -59.19
C ARG A 95 -17.43 12.73 -57.70
N ILE A 96 -16.37 13.48 -57.38
CA ILE A 96 -16.21 14.07 -56.05
C ILE A 96 -17.40 14.97 -55.75
N PHE A 97 -17.96 14.79 -54.56
CA PHE A 97 -19.14 15.52 -54.10
C PHE A 97 -18.94 15.94 -52.63
N PRO A 98 -19.36 17.16 -52.26
CA PRO A 98 -19.69 18.29 -53.14
C PRO A 98 -18.52 18.72 -54.05
N LEU A 99 -18.78 19.54 -55.08
CA LEU A 99 -17.75 19.94 -56.06
C LEU A 99 -16.63 20.81 -55.46
N ASP A 100 -16.95 21.55 -54.41
CA ASP A 100 -16.08 22.43 -53.63
C ASP A 100 -15.40 21.71 -52.46
N ARG A 101 -15.45 20.37 -52.42
CA ARG A 101 -14.82 19.58 -51.37
C ARG A 101 -13.32 19.88 -51.28
N GLN A 102 -12.86 20.22 -50.07
CA GLN A 102 -11.47 20.53 -49.78
C GLN A 102 -10.54 19.37 -50.20
N ILE A 103 -9.39 19.73 -50.77
CA ILE A 103 -8.37 18.79 -51.25
C ILE A 103 -7.07 19.17 -50.54
N CYS A 104 -6.40 18.18 -49.95
CA CYS A 104 -5.15 18.39 -49.21
C CYS A 104 -4.14 17.33 -49.60
N TYR A 105 -2.85 17.62 -49.42
CA TYR A 105 -1.86 16.55 -49.36
C TYR A 105 -2.14 15.73 -48.09
N GLN A 106 -2.32 14.42 -48.22
CA GLN A 106 -2.69 13.51 -47.15
C GLN A 106 -1.71 12.34 -47.11
N CYS A 107 -0.85 12.28 -46.09
CA CYS A 107 0.10 11.19 -45.89
C CYS A 107 0.76 11.26 -44.50
N VAL A 108 1.44 10.17 -44.10
CA VAL A 108 2.21 10.08 -42.85
C VAL A 108 3.57 9.43 -43.09
N GLY A 109 4.64 10.06 -42.59
CA GLY A 109 5.99 9.49 -42.56
C GLY A 109 6.72 9.55 -43.90
N SER A 110 7.26 8.42 -44.34
CA SER A 110 8.09 8.33 -45.53
C SER A 110 7.34 8.77 -46.79
N GLY A 111 7.92 9.71 -47.55
CA GLY A 111 7.30 10.28 -48.75
C GLY A 111 6.35 11.45 -48.46
N CYS A 112 6.37 11.99 -47.24
CA CYS A 112 5.61 13.19 -46.82
C CYS A 112 6.48 14.41 -46.59
N GLU A 113 7.80 14.25 -46.57
CA GLU A 113 8.78 15.29 -46.30
C GLU A 113 8.59 16.46 -47.28
N THR A 114 8.24 16.13 -48.53
CA THR A 114 7.82 17.05 -49.58
C THR A 114 6.43 16.68 -50.12
N PRO A 115 5.58 17.66 -50.49
CA PRO A 115 4.31 17.38 -51.15
C PRO A 115 4.47 16.56 -52.42
N ASN A 116 3.60 15.57 -52.61
CA ASN A 116 3.58 14.70 -53.77
C ASN A 116 2.16 14.63 -54.33
N GLU A 117 1.99 14.84 -55.63
CA GLU A 117 0.70 14.79 -56.33
C GLU A 117 -0.08 13.48 -56.10
N THR A 118 0.61 12.35 -55.85
CA THR A 118 -0.05 11.07 -55.54
C THR A 118 -0.78 11.07 -54.18
N ASN A 119 -0.43 12.02 -53.31
CA ASN A 119 -0.99 12.19 -51.98
C ASN A 119 -2.02 13.32 -51.93
N LEU A 120 -2.26 14.02 -53.05
CA LEU A 120 -3.26 15.09 -53.14
C LEU A 120 -4.65 14.47 -53.30
N ARG A 121 -5.46 14.51 -52.25
CA ARG A 121 -6.77 13.83 -52.20
C ARG A 121 -7.85 14.73 -51.58
N PRO A 122 -9.12 14.57 -51.97
CA PRO A 122 -10.25 15.17 -51.26
C PRO A 122 -10.32 14.68 -49.81
N CYS A 123 -10.74 15.53 -48.89
CA CYS A 123 -10.88 15.18 -47.46
C CYS A 123 -11.98 14.14 -47.25
N GLU A 124 -11.71 13.09 -46.46
CA GLU A 124 -12.65 11.98 -46.23
C GLU A 124 -13.96 12.43 -45.59
N ILE A 125 -13.87 13.36 -44.63
CA ILE A 125 -15.01 13.99 -43.98
C ILE A 125 -15.31 15.30 -44.71
N TYR A 126 -16.58 15.53 -45.05
CA TYR A 126 -16.97 16.82 -45.63
C TYR A 126 -17.24 17.86 -44.55
N GLN A 127 -16.50 18.96 -44.58
CA GLN A 127 -16.78 20.13 -43.78
C GLN A 127 -16.77 21.38 -44.69
N GLU A 128 -17.71 22.29 -44.42
CA GLU A 128 -17.74 23.57 -45.12
C GLU A 128 -16.59 24.43 -44.57
N ASN A 129 -15.82 25.06 -45.46
CA ASN A 129 -14.60 25.79 -45.12
C ASN A 129 -13.57 24.93 -44.34
N ASP A 130 -13.40 23.68 -44.76
CA ASP A 130 -12.32 22.82 -44.26
C ASP A 130 -10.95 23.34 -44.72
N GLY A 131 -9.93 23.15 -43.88
CA GLY A 131 -8.54 23.52 -44.17
C GLY A 131 -7.64 22.30 -44.34
N CYS A 132 -6.40 22.55 -44.69
CA CYS A 132 -5.34 21.53 -44.65
C CYS A 132 -4.41 21.80 -43.48
N PHE A 133 -3.71 20.77 -43.00
CA PHE A 133 -2.64 20.94 -42.03
C PHE A 133 -1.37 20.21 -42.45
N VAL A 134 -0.25 20.68 -41.91
CA VAL A 134 1.04 19.98 -41.90
C VAL A 134 1.66 20.10 -40.51
N ALA A 135 2.22 18.99 -40.03
CA ALA A 135 2.90 18.90 -38.73
C ALA A 135 4.16 18.04 -38.85
N VAL A 136 5.17 18.35 -38.03
CA VAL A 136 6.44 17.61 -38.01
C VAL A 136 6.80 17.26 -36.58
N GLU A 137 6.78 15.96 -36.29
CA GLU A 137 7.18 15.40 -35.01
C GLU A 137 8.63 14.94 -35.06
N GLN A 138 9.36 15.18 -33.98
CA GLN A 138 10.69 14.61 -33.79
C GLN A 138 10.55 13.40 -32.87
N THR A 139 10.84 12.21 -33.38
CA THR A 139 10.72 10.96 -32.65
C THR A 139 11.99 10.69 -31.83
N GLU A 140 11.91 9.77 -30.86
CA GLU A 140 13.07 9.26 -30.14
C GLU A 140 14.16 8.80 -31.13
N GLY A 141 15.39 9.32 -30.96
CA GLY A 141 16.50 9.11 -31.90
C GLY A 141 16.69 10.22 -32.95
N GLY A 142 15.91 11.30 -32.89
CA GLY A 142 16.14 12.52 -33.69
C GLY A 142 15.60 12.45 -35.13
N SER A 143 14.89 11.38 -35.50
CA SER A 143 14.22 11.30 -36.80
C SER A 143 12.98 12.20 -36.84
N LEU A 144 12.70 12.78 -38.00
CA LEU A 144 11.52 13.61 -38.22
C LEU A 144 10.44 12.81 -38.95
N THR A 145 9.20 12.94 -38.49
CA THR A 145 8.00 12.36 -39.13
C THR A 145 7.06 13.48 -39.55
N THR A 146 6.79 13.60 -40.85
CA THR A 146 5.85 14.58 -41.39
C THR A 146 4.43 14.00 -41.48
N TYR A 147 3.45 14.77 -41.03
CA TYR A 147 2.02 14.47 -41.11
C TYR A 147 1.35 15.55 -41.95
N ARG A 148 0.57 15.15 -42.96
CA ARG A 148 -0.24 16.04 -43.77
C ARG A 148 -1.67 15.50 -43.82
N GLY A 149 -2.66 16.36 -43.65
CA GLY A 149 -4.07 15.96 -43.60
C GLY A 149 -5.04 17.12 -43.73
N CYS A 150 -6.31 16.82 -43.53
CA CYS A 150 -7.41 17.79 -43.53
C CYS A 150 -7.81 18.17 -42.10
N THR A 151 -8.21 19.42 -41.86
CA THR A 151 -8.58 19.84 -40.52
C THR A 151 -9.79 19.07 -39.98
N SER A 152 -10.69 18.62 -40.85
CA SER A 152 -11.83 17.74 -40.56
C SER A 152 -11.51 16.27 -40.33
N ASP A 153 -10.24 15.84 -40.51
CA ASP A 153 -9.87 14.45 -40.31
C ASP A 153 -10.26 13.96 -38.91
N PRO A 154 -10.75 12.71 -38.77
CA PRO A 154 -11.11 12.19 -37.47
C PRO A 154 -9.95 12.25 -36.48
N VAL A 155 -10.24 12.50 -35.20
CA VAL A 155 -9.22 12.59 -34.13
C VAL A 155 -8.33 11.34 -34.03
N TYR A 156 -8.86 10.18 -34.44
CA TYR A 156 -8.15 8.90 -34.45
C TYR A 156 -7.39 8.63 -35.75
N SER A 157 -7.41 9.54 -36.74
CA SER A 157 -6.60 9.37 -37.95
C SER A 157 -5.12 9.56 -37.60
N PRO A 158 -4.20 8.77 -38.18
CA PRO A 158 -2.76 8.92 -37.90
C PRO A 158 -2.22 10.33 -38.15
N ALA A 159 -2.70 11.00 -39.21
CA ALA A 159 -2.30 12.36 -39.51
C ALA A 159 -2.78 13.36 -38.44
N LYS A 160 -4.04 13.27 -38.01
CA LYS A 160 -4.61 14.16 -36.99
C LYS A 160 -4.00 13.90 -35.61
N GLN A 161 -3.68 12.65 -35.30
CA GLN A 161 -2.93 12.27 -34.09
C GLN A 161 -1.54 12.90 -34.08
N GLY A 162 -0.77 12.82 -35.17
CA GLY A 162 0.55 13.44 -35.26
C GLY A 162 0.51 14.97 -35.13
N CYS A 163 -0.47 15.63 -35.77
CA CYS A 163 -0.73 17.05 -35.57
C CYS A 163 -1.06 17.39 -34.10
N SER A 164 -1.86 16.56 -33.43
CA SER A 164 -2.21 16.76 -32.02
C SER A 164 -1.02 16.52 -31.08
N ALA A 165 -0.15 15.56 -31.41
CA ALA A 165 1.03 15.20 -30.61
C ALA A 165 2.05 16.34 -30.54
N VAL A 166 2.19 17.13 -31.60
CA VAL A 166 3.14 18.25 -31.65
C VAL A 166 2.55 19.58 -31.16
N GLY A 167 1.28 19.60 -30.72
CA GLY A 167 0.63 20.78 -30.16
C GLY A 167 0.58 21.98 -31.10
N GLY A 168 1.04 23.15 -30.63
CA GLY A 168 1.00 24.42 -31.37
C GLY A 168 1.84 24.48 -32.64
N TYR A 169 2.59 23.41 -32.95
CA TYR A 169 3.39 23.28 -34.17
C TYR A 169 2.65 22.61 -35.33
N CYS A 170 1.35 22.38 -35.19
CA CYS A 170 0.50 21.99 -36.30
C CYS A 170 0.08 23.23 -37.11
N ILE A 171 0.57 23.35 -38.33
CA ILE A 171 0.35 24.51 -39.18
C ILE A 171 -0.85 24.25 -40.09
N GLU A 172 -1.91 25.00 -39.88
CA GLU A 172 -3.11 24.98 -40.71
C GLU A 172 -3.04 26.02 -41.82
N CYS A 173 -3.69 25.74 -42.95
CA CYS A 173 -3.81 26.66 -44.07
C CYS A 173 -5.13 26.47 -44.80
N ASP A 174 -5.56 27.53 -45.49
CA ASP A 174 -6.77 27.54 -46.30
C ASP A 174 -6.43 27.43 -47.79
N GLY A 175 -7.21 26.61 -48.50
CA GLY A 175 -7.10 26.44 -49.96
C GLY A 175 -6.64 25.04 -50.38
N SER A 176 -6.95 24.69 -51.63
CA SER A 176 -6.65 23.37 -52.19
C SER A 176 -5.15 23.11 -52.22
N GLY A 177 -4.70 22.01 -51.60
CA GLY A 177 -3.31 21.58 -51.56
C GLY A 177 -2.37 22.59 -50.89
N CYS A 178 -2.85 23.46 -50.00
CA CYS A 178 -2.03 24.55 -49.44
C CYS A 178 -0.93 24.08 -48.49
N ASN A 179 -1.08 22.89 -47.89
CA ASN A 179 -0.20 22.35 -46.85
C ASN A 179 1.12 21.84 -47.47
N THR A 180 1.93 22.77 -47.98
CA THR A 180 3.14 22.51 -48.77
C THR A 180 4.44 22.81 -48.03
N ALA A 181 4.36 23.34 -46.80
CA ALA A 181 5.53 23.71 -46.04
C ALA A 181 6.50 22.50 -45.88
N PRO A 182 7.82 22.73 -46.01
CA PRO A 182 8.82 21.66 -45.92
C PRO A 182 8.91 21.10 -44.49
N GLN A 183 9.49 19.91 -44.36
CA GLN A 183 9.68 19.26 -43.06
C GLN A 183 10.58 20.08 -42.10
N SER A 184 11.55 20.81 -42.65
CA SER A 184 12.45 21.67 -41.90
C SER A 184 12.88 22.88 -42.74
N THR A 185 13.46 23.87 -42.06
CA THR A 185 14.12 25.02 -42.70
C THR A 185 15.44 25.32 -41.99
N GLN A 186 16.46 25.72 -42.73
CA GLN A 186 17.73 26.20 -42.18
C GLN A 186 17.52 27.26 -41.09
N SER A 187 18.18 27.10 -39.94
CA SER A 187 18.17 28.11 -38.88
C SER A 187 18.70 29.45 -39.41
N THR A 188 18.04 30.54 -39.02
CA THR A 188 18.47 31.92 -39.34
C THR A 188 19.19 32.58 -38.17
N LEU A 189 19.29 31.88 -37.04
CA LEU A 189 19.89 32.37 -35.82
C LEU A 189 21.42 32.26 -35.88
N SER A 190 22.09 33.11 -35.11
CA SER A 190 23.52 33.00 -34.85
C SER A 190 23.74 33.13 -33.34
N CYS A 191 24.47 32.20 -32.75
CA CYS A 191 24.68 32.11 -31.31
C CYS A 191 26.17 32.12 -30.98
N VAL A 192 26.53 32.54 -29.78
CA VAL A 192 27.85 32.19 -29.24
C VAL A 192 27.87 30.67 -29.08
N GLN A 193 28.87 30.02 -29.68
CA GLN A 193 29.06 28.57 -29.69
C GLN A 193 30.43 28.29 -29.09
N CYS A 194 30.47 27.65 -27.93
CA CYS A 194 31.69 27.28 -27.21
C CYS A 194 31.39 26.17 -26.19
N ASP A 195 32.40 25.37 -25.88
CA ASP A 195 32.32 24.31 -24.89
C ASP A 195 33.05 24.70 -23.58
N SER A 196 33.07 23.79 -22.63
CA SER A 196 33.69 24.03 -21.32
C SER A 196 35.22 23.97 -21.31
N ASP A 197 35.86 23.56 -22.40
CA ASP A 197 37.32 23.58 -22.58
C ASP A 197 37.81 24.93 -23.14
N ASP A 198 36.89 25.75 -23.64
CA ASP A 198 37.16 27.11 -24.13
C ASP A 198 37.21 28.14 -22.98
N ASP A 199 38.40 28.69 -22.68
CA ASP A 199 38.64 29.71 -21.64
C ASP A 199 37.72 30.95 -21.75
N TYR A 200 37.23 31.24 -22.96
CA TYR A 200 36.37 32.39 -23.24
C TYR A 200 34.88 32.08 -23.09
N CYS A 201 34.46 30.83 -22.89
CA CYS A 201 33.04 30.48 -22.89
C CYS A 201 32.28 31.09 -21.70
N SER A 202 32.97 31.23 -20.56
CA SER A 202 32.47 31.92 -19.37
C SER A 202 32.39 33.44 -19.54
N SER A 203 33.18 34.03 -20.44
CA SER A 203 33.18 35.47 -20.74
C SER A 203 33.47 35.72 -22.22
N PRO A 204 32.49 35.47 -23.11
CA PRO A 204 32.73 35.52 -24.53
C PRO A 204 32.99 36.96 -24.98
N PRO A 205 34.07 37.24 -25.73
CA PRO A 205 34.30 38.57 -26.27
C PRO A 205 33.18 38.92 -27.26
N GLY A 206 32.79 40.20 -27.26
CA GLY A 206 31.59 40.78 -27.88
C GLY A 206 31.26 40.48 -29.36
N GLU A 207 32.04 39.69 -30.08
CA GLU A 207 31.99 39.53 -31.55
C GLU A 207 31.87 38.08 -32.07
N ILE A 208 31.67 37.05 -31.21
CA ILE A 208 31.74 35.62 -31.63
C ILE A 208 30.35 34.94 -31.73
N ALA A 209 29.37 35.55 -32.40
CA ALA A 209 28.15 34.81 -32.76
C ALA A 209 28.36 34.05 -34.08
N GLN A 210 28.33 32.72 -34.05
CA GLN A 210 28.43 31.86 -35.22
C GLN A 210 27.04 31.44 -35.72
N PRO A 211 26.80 31.35 -37.04
CA PRO A 211 25.53 30.87 -37.58
C PRO A 211 25.21 29.46 -37.10
N CYS A 212 23.94 29.23 -36.76
CA CYS A 212 23.43 27.90 -36.49
C CYS A 212 23.25 27.16 -37.83
N THR A 213 24.10 26.17 -38.13
CA THR A 213 24.15 25.51 -39.46
C THR A 213 23.21 24.32 -39.60
N HIS A 214 22.32 24.08 -38.64
CA HIS A 214 21.37 22.96 -38.66
C HIS A 214 19.99 23.36 -39.19
N GLU A 215 19.19 22.34 -39.46
CA GLU A 215 17.80 22.43 -39.90
C GLU A 215 16.85 22.48 -38.70
N VAL A 216 15.91 23.42 -38.72
CA VAL A 216 14.89 23.60 -37.68
C VAL A 216 13.59 22.95 -38.15
N PRO A 217 12.99 22.02 -37.38
CA PRO A 217 11.72 21.40 -37.76
C PRO A 217 10.59 22.43 -37.92
N LEU A 218 9.66 22.16 -38.84
CA LEU A 218 8.54 23.06 -39.13
C LEU A 218 7.79 23.53 -37.87
N GLY A 219 7.46 24.82 -37.85
CA GLY A 219 6.70 25.46 -36.77
C GLY A 219 7.55 25.85 -35.55
N ARG A 220 8.79 25.38 -35.45
CA ARG A 220 9.70 25.70 -34.35
C ARG A 220 10.60 26.88 -34.71
N THR A 221 11.08 27.57 -33.68
CA THR A 221 12.12 28.59 -33.79
C THR A 221 13.32 28.16 -32.96
N ASP A 222 14.51 28.22 -33.54
CA ASP A 222 15.75 27.96 -32.83
C ASP A 222 16.01 29.03 -31.76
N GLN A 223 16.82 28.70 -30.77
CA GLN A 223 17.15 29.56 -29.63
C GLN A 223 18.63 29.40 -29.30
N CYS A 224 19.26 30.47 -28.84
CA CYS A 224 20.58 30.36 -28.25
C CYS A 224 20.45 29.92 -26.80
N TYR A 225 21.32 29.02 -26.34
CA TYR A 225 21.38 28.59 -24.96
C TYR A 225 22.68 29.00 -24.27
N THR A 226 22.64 29.04 -22.94
CA THR A 226 23.79 29.01 -22.04
C THR A 226 23.47 28.02 -20.94
N TYR A 227 24.19 26.90 -20.94
CA TYR A 227 23.99 25.77 -20.03
C TYR A 227 25.08 25.76 -18.95
N ARG A 228 24.70 25.56 -17.69
CA ARG A 228 25.59 25.56 -16.53
C ARG A 228 25.92 24.11 -16.16
N LEU A 229 27.21 23.76 -16.23
CA LEU A 229 27.72 22.44 -15.86
C LEU A 229 28.14 22.33 -14.37
N GLY A 230 27.94 23.40 -13.60
CA GLY A 230 28.46 23.52 -12.24
C GLY A 230 29.95 23.89 -12.19
N GLN A 231 30.42 24.32 -11.00
CA GLN A 231 31.81 24.79 -10.77
C GLN A 231 32.26 25.88 -11.75
N GLY A 232 31.28 26.62 -12.26
CA GLY A 232 31.46 27.74 -13.16
C GLY A 232 31.85 27.45 -14.60
N ARG A 233 31.71 26.20 -15.03
CA ARG A 233 31.78 25.83 -16.45
C ARG A 233 30.44 26.10 -17.12
N VAL A 234 30.50 26.66 -18.31
CA VAL A 234 29.32 26.91 -19.15
C VAL A 234 29.57 26.39 -20.55
N GLU A 235 28.48 25.97 -21.19
CA GLU A 235 28.45 25.67 -22.62
C GLU A 235 27.41 26.55 -23.28
N ARG A 236 27.69 27.01 -24.48
CA ARG A 236 26.82 27.91 -25.24
C ARG A 236 26.66 27.36 -26.63
N GLY A 237 25.45 27.46 -27.17
CA GLY A 237 25.20 27.00 -28.52
C GLY A 237 23.80 27.30 -29.02
N CYS A 238 23.43 26.64 -30.12
CA CYS A 238 22.08 26.67 -30.67
C CYS A 238 21.29 25.48 -30.13
N LEU A 239 20.13 25.72 -29.55
CA LEU A 239 19.40 24.75 -28.74
C LEU A 239 18.90 23.57 -29.56
N LEU A 240 18.41 23.83 -30.78
CA LEU A 240 17.90 22.78 -31.67
C LEU A 240 18.99 22.12 -32.52
N ASP A 241 20.26 22.44 -32.27
CA ASP A 241 21.36 21.78 -32.95
C ASP A 241 21.38 20.29 -32.61
N PRO A 242 21.48 19.38 -33.61
CA PRO A 242 21.58 17.94 -33.37
C PRO A 242 22.77 17.52 -32.49
N ALA A 243 23.81 18.37 -32.39
CA ALA A 243 24.94 18.15 -31.50
C ALA A 243 24.66 18.54 -30.04
N THR A 244 23.60 19.31 -29.76
CA THR A 244 23.23 19.71 -28.40
C THR A 244 22.77 18.50 -27.60
N PRO A 245 23.35 18.24 -26.42
CA PRO A 245 22.93 17.14 -25.55
C PRO A 245 21.43 17.18 -25.24
N SER A 246 20.77 16.02 -25.28
CA SER A 246 19.32 15.94 -25.03
C SER A 246 18.92 16.43 -23.63
N GLU A 247 19.81 16.27 -22.64
CA GLU A 247 19.64 16.82 -21.28
C GLU A 247 19.47 18.34 -21.32
N TYR A 248 20.27 19.04 -22.13
CA TYR A 248 20.20 20.49 -22.21
C TYR A 248 18.87 20.91 -22.83
N ILE A 249 18.46 20.25 -23.91
CA ILE A 249 17.18 20.54 -24.58
C ILE A 249 16.01 20.39 -23.60
N GLN A 250 16.03 19.34 -22.77
CA GLN A 250 15.01 19.11 -21.76
C GLN A 250 15.02 20.19 -20.68
N ASP A 251 16.17 20.43 -20.06
CA ASP A 251 16.33 21.40 -18.97
C ASP A 251 15.94 22.82 -19.42
N CYS A 252 16.34 23.22 -20.62
CA CYS A 252 15.98 24.50 -21.20
C CYS A 252 14.47 24.63 -21.49
N ALA A 253 13.79 23.52 -21.80
CA ALA A 253 12.34 23.52 -22.03
C ALA A 253 11.54 23.56 -20.73
N GLU A 254 12.10 23.05 -19.63
CA GLU A 254 11.50 23.04 -18.29
C GLU A 254 11.79 24.31 -17.46
N ASP A 255 12.46 25.31 -18.04
CA ASP A 255 12.89 26.56 -17.36
C ASP A 255 13.81 26.26 -16.15
N ASN A 256 14.68 25.26 -16.29
CA ASN A 256 15.65 24.87 -15.26
C ASN A 256 16.67 25.99 -15.05
N GLU A 257 17.04 26.26 -13.78
CA GLU A 257 18.01 27.29 -13.39
C GLU A 257 19.40 27.12 -14.03
N ASN A 258 19.73 25.90 -14.47
CA ASN A 258 20.96 25.58 -15.18
C ASN A 258 20.95 25.99 -16.65
N CYS A 259 19.80 26.24 -17.26
CA CYS A 259 19.73 26.67 -18.65
C CYS A 259 19.07 28.03 -18.82
N MET A 260 19.74 28.92 -19.55
CA MET A 260 19.14 30.18 -20.01
C MET A 260 19.04 30.16 -21.54
N VAL A 261 17.87 30.54 -22.06
CA VAL A 261 17.62 30.63 -23.50
C VAL A 261 17.24 32.04 -23.94
N CYS A 262 17.56 32.37 -25.19
CA CYS A 262 17.19 33.65 -25.78
C CYS A 262 17.10 33.53 -27.32
N SER A 263 16.37 34.45 -27.96
CA SER A 263 15.94 34.27 -29.37
C SER A 263 16.49 35.31 -30.35
N THR A 264 17.37 36.22 -29.93
CA THR A 264 18.00 37.20 -30.85
C THR A 264 19.44 36.81 -31.18
N PRO A 265 19.99 37.16 -32.35
CA PRO A 265 21.35 36.82 -32.70
C PRO A 265 22.37 37.27 -31.63
N GLY A 266 23.24 36.37 -31.19
CA GLY A 266 24.29 36.62 -30.20
C GLY A 266 23.77 37.00 -28.82
N CYS A 267 22.50 36.72 -28.49
CA CYS A 267 21.92 37.12 -27.19
C CYS A 267 22.55 36.39 -26.01
N ASN A 268 23.04 35.17 -26.22
CA ASN A 268 23.74 34.36 -25.24
C ASN A 268 25.20 34.83 -25.07
N ILE A 269 25.46 36.13 -25.15
CA ILE A 269 26.77 36.74 -24.95
C ILE A 269 26.93 37.36 -23.56
N GLN A 270 25.82 37.65 -22.87
CA GLN A 270 25.90 38.33 -21.59
C GLN A 270 26.69 37.47 -20.58
N PRO A 271 27.63 38.08 -19.82
CA PRO A 271 28.29 37.43 -18.70
C PRO A 271 27.19 37.21 -17.68
N ALA A 272 26.70 35.99 -17.63
CA ALA A 272 25.57 35.71 -16.80
C ALA A 272 26.11 35.61 -15.37
N ILE A 273 25.70 36.56 -14.54
CA ILE A 273 25.47 36.53 -13.09
C ILE A 273 25.43 37.98 -12.58
N GLU A 274 24.37 38.32 -11.84
CA GLU A 274 24.29 39.53 -11.03
C GLU A 274 25.28 39.45 -9.85
N PRO A 275 26.02 40.52 -9.51
CA PRO A 275 26.98 40.52 -8.40
C PRO A 275 26.30 40.23 -7.05
N ILE A 276 26.65 39.09 -6.47
CA ILE A 276 26.21 38.60 -5.15
C ILE A 276 26.79 39.44 -3.99
N GLN A 277 26.07 39.49 -2.87
CA GLN A 277 26.53 40.06 -1.61
C GLN A 277 27.01 38.96 -0.66
N CYS A 278 28.17 39.12 -0.05
CA CYS A 278 28.73 38.17 0.91
C CYS A 278 29.20 38.84 2.19
N ILE A 279 29.22 38.10 3.29
CA ILE A 279 29.90 38.55 4.50
C ILE A 279 31.41 38.38 4.27
N VAL A 280 32.16 39.46 4.45
CA VAL A 280 33.63 39.46 4.30
C VAL A 280 34.26 39.82 5.64
N CYS A 281 34.97 38.88 6.25
CA CYS A 281 35.67 39.09 7.52
C CYS A 281 36.77 38.04 7.74
N ASP A 282 37.71 38.35 8.64
CA ASP A 282 38.79 37.46 9.05
C ASP A 282 38.90 37.50 10.59
N GLU A 283 38.74 36.36 11.25
CA GLU A 283 38.76 36.24 12.71
C GLU A 283 40.07 36.73 13.35
N SER A 284 41.19 36.69 12.61
CA SER A 284 42.47 37.22 13.09
C SER A 284 42.47 38.75 13.25
N GLN A 285 41.58 39.45 12.54
CA GLN A 285 41.43 40.91 12.58
C GLN A 285 40.14 41.34 13.27
N ASP A 286 39.10 40.50 13.22
CA ASP A 286 37.77 40.75 13.75
C ASP A 286 37.28 39.52 14.55
N PRO A 287 37.39 39.56 15.89
CA PRO A 287 36.98 38.45 16.76
C PRO A 287 35.51 38.02 16.59
N ASP A 288 34.64 38.87 16.07
CA ASP A 288 33.22 38.57 15.88
C ASP A 288 32.94 37.83 14.56
N CYS A 289 33.93 37.62 13.68
CA CYS A 289 33.75 37.00 12.37
C CYS A 289 33.21 35.55 12.43
N ARG A 290 33.55 34.83 13.51
CA ARG A 290 33.05 33.47 13.75
C ARG A 290 31.54 33.47 14.00
N ASP A 291 31.12 34.18 15.06
CA ASP A 291 29.78 34.11 15.63
C ASP A 291 28.80 35.15 15.06
N LEU A 292 29.30 36.12 14.29
CA LEU A 292 28.54 37.19 13.63
C LEU A 292 27.64 37.99 14.61
N LEU A 293 28.08 38.15 15.86
CA LEU A 293 27.30 38.76 16.95
C LEU A 293 26.92 40.23 16.70
N ASN A 294 27.70 40.94 15.87
CA ASN A 294 27.55 42.38 15.62
C ASN A 294 26.95 42.73 14.24
N HIS A 295 26.25 41.80 13.58
CA HIS A 295 25.62 42.00 12.26
C HIS A 295 26.57 42.62 11.22
N HIS A 296 27.55 41.84 10.76
CA HIS A 296 28.41 42.20 9.63
C HIS A 296 27.57 42.60 8.42
N GLN A 297 27.81 43.80 7.89
CA GLN A 297 27.15 44.25 6.68
C GLN A 297 27.74 43.51 5.48
N PRO A 298 26.90 42.88 4.64
CA PRO A 298 27.37 42.25 3.43
C PRO A 298 28.04 43.23 2.48
N GLN A 299 29.04 42.74 1.76
CA GLN A 299 29.76 43.46 0.74
C GLN A 299 29.45 42.86 -0.63
N GLN A 300 29.30 43.71 -1.63
CA GLN A 300 29.12 43.27 -3.01
C GLN A 300 30.43 42.65 -3.52
N CYS A 301 30.36 41.42 -4.00
CA CYS A 301 31.51 40.73 -4.54
C CYS A 301 31.97 41.34 -5.86
N PRO A 302 33.28 41.34 -6.13
CA PRO A 302 33.81 41.68 -7.44
C PRO A 302 33.09 40.88 -8.56
N PRO A 303 32.78 41.52 -9.70
CA PRO A 303 32.28 40.78 -10.85
C PRO A 303 33.34 39.78 -11.30
N GLY A 304 32.90 38.57 -11.64
CA GLY A 304 33.79 37.47 -11.99
C GLY A 304 33.14 36.53 -12.99
N THR A 305 33.90 35.51 -13.37
CA THR A 305 33.42 34.35 -14.10
C THR A 305 32.46 33.54 -13.23
N TYR A 306 31.73 32.59 -13.82
CA TYR A 306 30.79 31.75 -13.09
C TYR A 306 31.42 30.95 -11.94
N ASP A 307 32.71 30.60 -12.04
CA ASP A 307 33.49 29.87 -11.04
C ASP A 307 33.97 30.78 -9.90
N ALA A 308 33.93 32.09 -10.12
CA ALA A 308 34.17 33.14 -9.14
C ALA A 308 32.89 33.55 -8.39
N HIS A 309 31.74 32.96 -8.70
CA HIS A 309 30.46 33.31 -8.10
C HIS A 309 30.20 32.55 -6.81
N GLY A 310 29.80 33.30 -5.78
CA GLY A 310 29.40 32.75 -4.49
C GLY A 310 30.13 33.39 -3.32
N CYS A 311 29.72 32.98 -2.14
CA CYS A 311 30.38 33.29 -0.89
C CYS A 311 31.08 32.04 -0.35
N TYR A 312 32.18 32.22 0.38
CA TYR A 312 32.83 31.13 1.10
C TYR A 312 32.91 31.40 2.60
N ARG A 313 33.05 30.32 3.36
CA ARG A 313 33.55 30.30 4.73
C ARG A 313 34.68 29.28 4.81
N TYR A 314 35.84 29.70 5.29
CA TYR A 314 37.05 28.94 5.47
C TYR A 314 37.40 28.88 6.95
N GLU A 315 37.86 27.72 7.44
CA GLU A 315 38.31 27.52 8.81
C GLU A 315 39.68 26.83 8.78
N SER A 316 40.74 27.53 9.22
CA SER A 316 42.10 27.01 9.10
C SER A 316 42.33 25.81 10.04
N ASN A 317 42.97 24.74 9.55
CA ASN A 317 43.25 23.54 10.37
C ASN A 317 44.23 23.78 11.54
N LEU A 318 45.13 24.76 11.43
CA LEU A 318 46.20 24.98 12.41
C LEU A 318 45.77 25.93 13.52
N GLU A 319 45.22 27.09 13.14
CA GLU A 319 44.89 28.17 14.07
C GLU A 319 43.39 28.22 14.38
N HIS A 320 42.58 27.38 13.73
CA HIS A 320 41.12 27.39 13.78
C HIS A 320 40.46 28.70 13.35
N ASN A 321 41.22 29.68 12.84
CA ASN A 321 40.69 30.98 12.39
C ASN A 321 39.64 30.84 11.27
N VAL A 322 38.50 31.51 11.43
CA VAL A 322 37.40 31.62 10.47
C VAL A 322 37.57 32.82 9.57
N ILE A 323 37.46 32.61 8.26
CA ILE A 323 37.53 33.63 7.23
C ILE A 323 36.29 33.49 6.35
N ARG A 324 35.62 34.60 6.05
CA ARG A 324 34.46 34.66 5.16
C ARG A 324 34.77 35.63 4.03
N GLY A 325 34.32 35.32 2.82
CA GLY A 325 34.56 36.22 1.69
C GLY A 325 33.85 35.80 0.40
N CYS A 326 34.22 36.44 -0.70
CA CYS A 326 33.73 36.15 -2.04
C CYS A 326 34.57 35.06 -2.71
N VAL A 327 33.93 34.14 -3.44
CA VAL A 327 34.65 33.09 -4.20
C VAL A 327 35.58 33.71 -5.24
N SER A 328 35.21 34.87 -5.79
CA SER A 328 36.05 35.66 -6.70
C SER A 328 37.44 35.97 -6.14
N ASP A 329 37.57 36.11 -4.82
CA ASP A 329 38.84 36.42 -4.17
C ASP A 329 39.72 35.18 -3.98
N LEU A 330 39.15 33.98 -4.18
CA LEU A 330 39.87 32.71 -4.08
C LEU A 330 40.49 32.29 -5.42
N ILE A 331 40.05 32.86 -6.55
CA ILE A 331 40.54 32.49 -7.87
C ILE A 331 42.06 32.71 -7.96
N GLY A 332 42.78 31.67 -8.41
CA GLY A 332 44.24 31.68 -8.47
C GLY A 332 44.95 31.48 -7.12
N THR A 333 44.21 31.19 -6.04
CA THR A 333 44.77 30.89 -4.71
C THR A 333 44.62 29.40 -4.37
N PRO A 334 45.51 28.81 -3.55
CA PRO A 334 45.39 27.43 -3.09
C PRO A 334 44.10 27.15 -2.29
N ARG A 335 43.52 28.18 -1.66
CA ARG A 335 42.30 28.06 -0.85
C ARG A 335 41.09 27.64 -1.68
N LEU A 336 41.04 27.98 -2.97
CA LEU A 336 39.95 27.54 -3.84
C LEU A 336 39.87 26.00 -3.89
N ASN A 337 41.02 25.32 -3.94
CA ASN A 337 41.08 23.87 -3.94
C ASN A 337 40.58 23.29 -2.60
N ASP A 338 40.90 23.92 -1.46
CA ASP A 338 40.35 23.52 -0.15
C ASP A 338 38.82 23.61 -0.12
N CYS A 339 38.25 24.64 -0.77
CA CYS A 339 36.81 24.82 -0.89
C CYS A 339 36.16 23.83 -1.86
N GLN A 340 36.88 23.43 -2.91
CA GLN A 340 36.44 22.39 -3.86
C GLN A 340 36.50 20.98 -3.25
N MET A 341 37.48 20.69 -2.40
CA MET A 341 37.59 19.42 -1.68
C MET A 341 36.60 19.33 -0.52
N GLY A 342 36.14 20.47 -0.01
CA GLY A 342 35.22 20.57 1.10
C GLY A 342 35.84 20.27 2.47
N GLY A 343 35.08 20.59 3.53
CA GLY A 343 35.39 20.25 4.91
C GLY A 343 35.83 21.46 5.71
N ILE A 344 37.01 22.00 5.40
CA ILE A 344 37.55 23.21 6.04
C ILE A 344 37.12 24.49 5.33
N CYS A 345 36.70 24.39 4.08
CA CYS A 345 36.10 25.47 3.34
C CYS A 345 34.84 25.00 2.62
N LYS A 346 33.89 25.90 2.50
CA LYS A 346 32.58 25.65 1.90
C LYS A 346 32.13 26.88 1.12
N ILE A 347 31.46 26.63 -0.01
CA ILE A 347 30.94 27.66 -0.93
C ILE A 347 29.41 27.57 -0.96
N CYS A 348 28.76 28.70 -1.22
CA CYS A 348 27.34 28.83 -1.50
C CYS A 348 27.12 29.99 -2.49
N ASP A 349 25.98 30.04 -3.17
CA ASP A 349 25.80 30.77 -4.43
C ASP A 349 24.64 31.78 -4.42
N PHE A 350 24.18 32.22 -3.25
CA PHE A 350 23.14 33.26 -3.11
C PHE A 350 23.50 34.31 -2.04
N ASP A 351 22.84 35.47 -2.09
CA ASP A 351 23.16 36.60 -1.21
C ASP A 351 23.24 36.21 0.26
N ASN A 352 24.35 36.58 0.88
CA ASN A 352 24.62 36.45 2.31
C ASN A 352 24.58 34.99 2.79
N CYS A 353 24.72 34.04 1.86
CA CYS A 353 24.62 32.63 2.17
C CYS A 353 25.67 32.24 3.22
N ASN A 354 26.87 32.83 3.17
CA ASN A 354 27.94 32.59 4.15
C ASN A 354 27.70 33.25 5.53
N SER A 355 26.44 33.44 5.94
CA SER A 355 26.05 33.88 7.29
C SER A 355 25.86 32.73 8.28
N LYS A 356 25.87 31.48 7.82
CA LYS A 356 25.80 30.31 8.71
C LYS A 356 27.07 30.25 9.58
N VAL A 357 26.89 30.25 10.91
CA VAL A 357 28.00 30.39 11.86
C VAL A 357 28.97 29.21 11.78
N ASN A 358 28.43 27.99 11.74
CA ASN A 358 29.19 26.74 11.75
C ASN A 358 28.91 25.89 10.52
N PHE A 359 29.90 25.08 10.12
CA PHE A 359 29.63 23.96 9.22
C PHE A 359 28.70 22.97 9.91
N GLN A 360 27.74 22.45 9.14
CA GLN A 360 26.79 21.50 9.66
C GLN A 360 27.50 20.18 9.94
N GLU A 361 27.45 19.72 11.19
CA GLU A 361 27.90 18.39 11.59
C GLU A 361 26.68 17.54 11.95
N CYS A 362 26.60 16.32 11.44
CA CYS A 362 25.46 15.42 11.63
C CYS A 362 25.90 14.03 12.05
N TYR A 363 25.06 13.32 12.80
CA TYR A 363 25.22 11.88 12.92
C TYR A 363 24.98 11.24 11.56
N SER A 364 25.88 10.37 11.12
CA SER A 364 25.81 9.68 9.85
C SER A 364 25.87 8.17 10.06
N CYS A 365 24.76 7.47 9.80
CA CYS A 365 24.68 6.02 10.02
C CYS A 365 23.47 5.40 9.32
N ASN A 366 23.49 4.06 9.21
CA ASN A 366 22.41 3.26 8.65
C ASN A 366 22.07 2.09 9.60
N SER A 367 20.81 1.97 10.04
CA SER A 367 20.37 0.91 10.96
C SER A 367 20.40 -0.51 10.36
N GLY A 368 20.56 -0.64 9.04
CA GLY A 368 20.83 -1.89 8.33
C GLY A 368 22.25 -2.41 8.49
N VAL A 369 23.20 -1.52 8.80
CA VAL A 369 24.61 -1.87 9.00
C VAL A 369 24.94 -1.87 10.49
N GLU A 370 24.46 -0.86 11.20
CA GLU A 370 24.81 -0.60 12.60
C GLU A 370 23.54 -0.53 13.45
N THR A 371 23.33 -1.52 14.33
CA THR A 371 22.16 -1.58 15.24
C THR A 371 22.05 -0.36 16.14
N ASP A 372 23.20 0.23 16.47
CA ASP A 372 23.29 1.40 17.30
C ASP A 372 22.69 2.64 16.65
N CYS A 373 22.62 2.76 15.32
CA CYS A 373 22.13 3.97 14.62
C CYS A 373 20.79 4.54 15.14
N LEU A 374 19.97 3.72 15.80
CA LEU A 374 18.71 4.13 16.42
C LEU A 374 18.85 4.91 17.74
N ARG A 375 19.98 4.80 18.42
CA ARG A 375 20.26 5.37 19.76
C ARG A 375 21.57 6.14 19.79
N VAL A 376 21.74 7.07 18.85
CA VAL A 376 22.93 7.94 18.72
C VAL A 376 23.01 8.96 19.87
N GLN A 377 23.40 8.47 21.05
CA GLN A 377 23.70 9.29 22.22
C GLN A 377 25.19 9.13 22.58
N ASN A 378 25.79 10.20 23.11
CA ASN A 378 27.14 10.26 23.73
C ASN A 378 28.39 10.35 22.83
N ASN A 379 28.34 11.00 21.65
CA ASN A 379 29.53 11.44 20.89
C ASN A 379 30.60 10.39 20.50
N THR A 380 30.31 9.09 20.61
CA THR A 380 31.25 7.99 20.28
C THR A 380 30.99 7.37 18.89
N ARG A 381 30.32 8.11 18.00
CA ARG A 381 29.66 7.56 16.81
C ARG A 381 30.06 8.30 15.55
N PRO A 382 29.94 7.68 14.35
CA PRO A 382 30.29 8.35 13.11
C PRO A 382 29.46 9.63 12.94
N THR A 383 30.15 10.75 12.98
CA THR A 383 29.64 12.05 12.56
C THR A 383 30.26 12.38 11.21
N ALA A 384 29.56 13.19 10.44
CA ALA A 384 30.05 13.73 9.18
C ALA A 384 29.89 15.25 9.20
N ILE A 385 30.91 15.96 8.73
CA ILE A 385 30.81 17.37 8.37
C ILE A 385 30.21 17.42 6.97
N CYS A 386 29.03 17.99 6.84
CA CYS A 386 28.28 17.96 5.60
C CYS A 386 29.02 18.63 4.45
N HIS A 387 28.86 18.09 3.23
CA HIS A 387 29.55 18.58 2.05
C HIS A 387 29.08 19.98 1.65
N GLU A 388 27.77 20.20 1.59
CA GLU A 388 27.21 21.48 1.15
C GLU A 388 27.10 22.48 2.30
N TYR A 389 27.30 23.77 2.01
CA TYR A 389 27.23 24.80 3.04
C TYR A 389 25.84 24.89 3.69
N MET A 390 24.80 24.75 2.87
CA MET A 390 23.41 24.84 3.30
C MET A 390 22.82 23.50 3.75
N ASP A 391 23.65 22.46 3.86
CA ASP A 391 23.17 21.18 4.38
C ASP A 391 22.61 21.29 5.78
N THR A 392 21.59 20.49 6.05
CA THR A 392 20.99 20.30 7.35
C THR A 392 21.12 18.82 7.72
N CYS A 393 20.97 18.49 9.00
CA CYS A 393 20.95 17.08 9.37
C CYS A 393 19.61 16.47 9.02
N ALA A 394 19.64 15.32 8.37
CA ALA A 394 18.48 14.53 8.05
C ALA A 394 18.44 13.26 8.91
N GLN A 395 17.21 12.82 9.19
CA GLN A 395 16.88 11.48 9.61
C GLN A 395 15.64 11.02 8.84
N ILE A 396 15.74 9.87 8.18
CA ILE A 396 14.69 9.34 7.31
C ILE A 396 14.43 7.86 7.57
N ILE A 397 13.24 7.41 7.19
CA ILE A 397 12.94 5.99 7.03
C ILE A 397 13.03 5.63 5.55
N GLN A 398 13.98 4.75 5.20
CA GLN A 398 14.22 4.31 3.84
C GLN A 398 13.04 3.50 3.29
N ASP A 399 12.68 3.75 2.03
CA ASP A 399 11.65 3.00 1.32
C ASP A 399 12.03 1.54 1.09
N GLY A 400 11.01 0.66 1.13
CA GLY A 400 11.18 -0.79 1.01
C GLY A 400 11.75 -1.44 2.27
N THR A 401 12.96 -1.05 2.70
CA THR A 401 13.67 -1.67 3.83
C THR A 401 13.18 -1.20 5.19
N ARG A 402 12.56 -0.01 5.28
CA ARG A 402 12.08 0.62 6.52
C ARG A 402 13.19 0.85 7.57
N LEU A 403 14.43 0.94 7.12
CA LEU A 403 15.59 1.22 7.95
C LEU A 403 15.74 2.72 8.22
N THR A 404 16.43 3.08 9.29
CA THR A 404 16.71 4.47 9.66
C THR A 404 18.04 4.89 9.08
N ILE A 405 18.03 5.97 8.29
CA ILE A 405 19.22 6.60 7.77
C ILE A 405 19.35 7.97 8.42
N ARG A 406 20.55 8.28 8.88
CA ARG A 406 20.94 9.59 9.39
C ARG A 406 22.12 10.09 8.57
N GLY A 407 22.17 11.38 8.30
CA GLY A 407 23.27 11.98 7.56
C GLY A 407 22.99 13.43 7.20
N CYS A 408 23.76 13.95 6.26
CA CYS A 408 23.57 15.27 5.69
C CYS A 408 22.49 15.24 4.61
N THR A 409 21.67 16.29 4.51
CA THR A 409 20.52 16.32 3.58
C THR A 409 20.89 16.00 2.15
N HIS A 410 21.90 16.67 1.59
CA HIS A 410 22.30 16.50 0.19
C HIS A 410 22.76 15.06 -0.10
N GLU A 411 23.59 14.48 0.78
CA GLU A 411 24.06 13.10 0.65
C GLU A 411 22.91 12.09 0.75
N VAL A 412 22.00 12.31 1.70
CA VAL A 412 20.82 11.45 1.89
C VAL A 412 19.89 11.53 0.68
N ASP A 413 19.66 12.73 0.14
CA ASP A 413 18.78 12.95 -1.00
C ASP A 413 19.39 12.38 -2.31
N ALA A 414 20.71 12.46 -2.48
CA ALA A 414 21.43 11.87 -3.62
C ALA A 414 21.31 10.33 -3.68
N ILE A 415 21.18 9.68 -2.52
CA ILE A 415 21.10 8.20 -2.43
C ILE A 415 19.63 7.73 -2.39
N HIS A 416 18.69 8.59 -1.97
CA HIS A 416 17.30 8.22 -1.71
C HIS A 416 16.32 9.13 -2.47
N THR A 417 16.08 8.79 -3.74
CA THR A 417 15.22 9.53 -4.68
C THR A 417 13.71 9.43 -4.42
N HIS A 418 13.29 8.49 -3.56
CA HIS A 418 11.90 8.35 -3.12
C HIS A 418 11.80 8.73 -1.64
N LEU A 419 11.26 9.92 -1.38
CA LEU A 419 11.11 10.47 -0.04
C LEU A 419 9.80 9.94 0.57
N HIS A 420 9.92 8.99 1.50
CA HIS A 420 8.81 8.57 2.36
C HIS A 420 8.29 9.75 3.21
N PRO A 421 7.01 9.79 3.62
CA PRO A 421 6.50 10.82 4.55
C PRO A 421 7.20 10.88 5.92
N PHE A 422 8.08 9.93 6.24
CA PHE A 422 8.88 9.93 7.47
C PHE A 422 10.29 10.45 7.19
N ARG A 423 10.37 11.78 6.97
CA ARG A 423 11.61 12.57 6.95
C ARG A 423 11.55 13.66 8.02
N GLN A 424 12.68 13.92 8.66
CA GLN A 424 12.86 15.08 9.53
C GLN A 424 14.24 15.69 9.30
N THR A 425 14.28 17.00 9.18
CA THR A 425 15.53 17.78 9.09
C THR A 425 15.67 18.72 10.29
N CYS A 426 16.90 19.11 10.58
CA CYS A 426 17.20 20.07 11.65
C CYS A 426 18.55 20.77 11.40
N ASN A 427 18.69 21.99 11.95
CA ASN A 427 19.74 22.94 11.54
C ASN A 427 20.83 23.15 12.60
N ALA A 428 20.73 22.48 13.76
CA ALA A 428 21.75 22.54 14.80
C ALA A 428 22.75 21.39 14.60
N ASN A 429 24.00 21.55 15.04
CA ASN A 429 24.96 20.45 14.96
C ASN A 429 24.48 19.25 15.79
N LEU A 430 24.63 18.05 15.23
CA LEU A 430 24.28 16.77 15.85
C LEU A 430 22.81 16.70 16.31
N CYS A 431 21.92 17.45 15.68
CA CYS A 431 20.52 17.55 16.06
C CYS A 431 19.69 16.32 15.69
N ASN A 432 20.16 15.50 14.75
CA ASN A 432 19.52 14.27 14.33
C ASN A 432 19.87 13.10 15.28
N SER A 433 19.70 13.30 16.59
CA SER A 433 20.12 12.36 17.64
C SER A 433 18.97 11.57 18.29
N ALA A 434 17.74 12.09 18.20
CA ALA A 434 16.58 11.47 18.83
C ALA A 434 16.16 10.17 18.13
N ILE A 435 15.50 9.26 18.85
CA ILE A 435 14.83 8.09 18.25
C ILE A 435 13.82 8.59 17.22
N TYR A 436 13.88 8.03 16.01
CA TYR A 436 13.08 8.48 14.88
C TYR A 436 12.34 7.34 14.19
N PRO A 437 11.04 7.48 13.87
CA PRO A 437 10.14 8.52 14.37
C PRO A 437 9.98 8.44 15.89
N GLY A 438 9.63 9.55 16.54
CA GLY A 438 9.50 9.61 18.01
C GLY A 438 8.43 8.68 18.60
N PHE A 439 7.50 8.21 17.77
CA PHE A 439 6.44 7.25 18.14
C PHE A 439 6.78 5.80 17.78
N ARG A 440 8.01 5.52 17.33
CA ARG A 440 8.47 4.16 17.05
C ARG A 440 8.30 3.25 18.27
N ALA A 441 7.95 2.00 18.03
CA ALA A 441 7.90 0.96 19.06
C ALA A 441 9.28 0.72 19.69
N VAL A 442 9.30 0.65 21.01
CA VAL A 442 10.44 0.29 21.85
C VAL A 442 9.99 -0.93 22.65
N CYS A 443 10.76 -2.00 22.57
CA CYS A 443 10.44 -3.29 23.19
C CYS A 443 11.58 -3.74 24.07
N HIS A 444 11.30 -4.61 25.04
CA HIS A 444 12.38 -5.39 25.65
C HIS A 444 12.91 -6.37 24.61
N GLN A 445 14.19 -6.30 24.29
CA GLN A 445 14.84 -7.12 23.28
C GLN A 445 16.02 -7.88 23.89
N CYS A 446 15.96 -9.22 23.86
CA CYS A 446 17.03 -10.07 24.33
C CYS A 446 16.82 -11.51 23.84
N ALA A 447 17.93 -12.23 23.59
CA ALA A 447 17.90 -13.60 23.07
C ALA A 447 18.54 -14.62 24.01
N ASP A 448 19.61 -14.22 24.72
CA ASP A 448 20.34 -15.08 25.64
C ASP A 448 20.82 -14.25 26.85
N GLY A 449 20.59 -14.75 28.07
CA GLY A 449 21.16 -14.21 29.30
C GLY A 449 20.24 -14.28 30.53
N PRO A 450 20.79 -14.17 31.77
CA PRO A 450 20.04 -14.28 33.02
C PRO A 450 19.04 -13.13 33.27
N GLY A 451 19.07 -12.08 32.44
CA GLY A 451 18.18 -10.94 32.53
C GLY A 451 16.90 -11.07 31.68
N CYS A 452 16.87 -11.98 30.70
CA CYS A 452 15.70 -12.15 29.81
C CYS A 452 14.47 -12.69 30.53
N ASP A 453 14.68 -13.56 31.52
CA ASP A 453 13.61 -14.19 32.27
C ASP A 453 13.00 -13.29 33.34
N ARG A 454 13.72 -12.22 33.71
CA ARG A 454 13.31 -11.26 34.72
C ARG A 454 12.22 -10.34 34.20
N ASN A 455 11.66 -9.56 35.12
CA ASN A 455 10.79 -8.47 34.77
C ASN A 455 11.61 -7.40 34.02
N GLY A 456 11.17 -7.00 32.82
CA GLY A 456 11.83 -6.01 31.98
C GLY A 456 12.02 -4.65 32.66
N THR A 457 11.17 -4.31 33.64
CA THR A 457 11.33 -3.08 34.44
C THR A 457 12.59 -3.08 35.31
N GLU A 458 13.17 -4.25 35.56
CA GLU A 458 14.43 -4.44 36.29
C GLU A 458 15.65 -4.45 35.36
N THR A 459 15.43 -4.49 34.04
CA THR A 459 16.47 -4.61 33.00
C THR A 459 16.28 -3.56 31.89
N PRO A 460 16.33 -2.25 32.23
CA PRO A 460 16.12 -1.15 31.28
C PRO A 460 17.12 -1.13 30.12
N GLU A 461 18.30 -1.75 30.28
CA GLU A 461 19.30 -1.92 29.23
C GLU A 461 18.81 -2.75 28.03
N TYR A 462 17.77 -3.57 28.22
CA TYR A 462 17.12 -4.32 27.13
C TYR A 462 15.94 -3.57 26.51
N LEU A 463 15.60 -2.37 26.98
CA LEU A 463 14.52 -1.58 26.39
C LEU A 463 15.03 -0.83 25.15
N LEU A 464 14.82 -1.41 23.97
CA LEU A 464 15.45 -1.01 22.72
C LEU A 464 14.39 -0.67 21.63
N PRO A 465 14.60 0.38 20.82
CA PRO A 465 13.74 0.70 19.68
C PRO A 465 13.85 -0.40 18.62
N CYS A 466 12.74 -0.73 17.98
CA CYS A 466 12.68 -1.72 16.91
C CYS A 466 13.55 -1.28 15.72
N ARG A 467 14.27 -2.24 15.14
CA ARG A 467 15.24 -1.98 14.07
C ARG A 467 14.53 -1.55 12.79
N ILE A 468 13.50 -2.28 12.43
CA ILE A 468 12.67 -2.06 11.26
C ILE A 468 11.42 -1.28 11.68
N PHE A 469 11.14 -0.17 11.00
CA PHE A 469 10.04 0.70 11.41
C PHE A 469 8.69 0.27 10.81
N PHE A 470 7.72 -0.01 11.68
CA PHE A 470 6.29 -0.04 11.37
C PHE A 470 5.51 0.76 12.41
N GLN A 471 4.42 1.42 11.99
CA GLN A 471 3.61 2.23 12.89
C GLN A 471 2.86 1.39 13.93
N ASP A 472 2.41 0.20 13.52
CA ASP A 472 1.65 -0.75 14.36
C ASP A 472 2.52 -1.98 14.73
N ASP A 473 3.82 -1.76 14.93
CA ASP A 473 4.75 -2.81 15.32
C ASP A 473 4.39 -3.39 16.70
N GLN A 474 4.75 -4.65 16.91
CA GLN A 474 4.38 -5.40 18.11
C GLN A 474 5.63 -5.88 18.82
N CYS A 475 5.64 -5.73 20.14
CA CYS A 475 6.63 -6.41 20.97
C CYS A 475 6.18 -7.86 21.18
N TYR A 476 7.14 -8.78 21.17
CA TYR A 476 6.87 -10.19 21.45
C TYR A 476 7.67 -10.73 22.63
N SER A 477 7.19 -11.81 23.21
CA SER A 477 7.94 -12.67 24.12
C SER A 477 7.54 -14.12 23.89
N VAL A 478 8.54 -15.00 23.80
CA VAL A 478 8.34 -16.43 23.54
C VAL A 478 9.38 -17.24 24.30
N LEU A 479 9.01 -18.45 24.73
CA LEU A 479 9.93 -19.36 25.43
C LEU A 479 10.66 -20.25 24.42
N ARG A 480 11.99 -20.24 24.45
CA ARG A 480 12.85 -21.13 23.66
C ARG A 480 13.85 -21.81 24.59
N ASN A 481 13.84 -23.15 24.64
CA ASN A 481 14.72 -23.93 25.53
C ASN A 481 14.66 -23.49 27.02
N GLN A 482 13.48 -23.19 27.53
CA GLN A 482 13.25 -22.67 28.91
C GLN A 482 13.86 -21.29 29.18
N GLN A 483 14.15 -20.51 28.15
CA GLN A 483 14.61 -19.13 28.26
C GLN A 483 13.67 -18.21 27.48
N ALA A 484 13.33 -17.06 28.07
CA ALA A 484 12.58 -16.04 27.36
C ALA A 484 13.42 -15.40 26.26
N VAL A 485 12.81 -15.28 25.09
CA VAL A 485 13.30 -14.54 23.95
C VAL A 485 12.31 -13.42 23.68
N ARG A 486 12.80 -12.19 23.56
CA ARG A 486 11.99 -10.99 23.42
C ARG A 486 12.51 -10.14 22.27
N GLY A 487 11.61 -9.47 21.56
CA GLY A 487 11.99 -8.62 20.43
C GLY A 487 10.81 -7.86 19.84
N CYS A 488 11.04 -7.30 18.65
CA CYS A 488 10.01 -6.69 17.83
C CYS A 488 9.64 -7.63 16.68
N ILE A 489 8.35 -7.71 16.33
CA ILE A 489 7.89 -8.57 15.24
C ILE A 489 8.45 -8.07 13.89
N SER A 490 8.52 -6.74 13.70
CA SER A 490 9.01 -6.14 12.45
C SER A 490 10.45 -6.50 12.08
N ASP A 491 11.29 -6.88 13.04
CA ASP A 491 12.73 -7.08 12.79
C ASP A 491 12.99 -8.31 11.90
N THR A 492 12.01 -9.20 11.73
CA THR A 492 12.07 -10.39 10.83
C THR A 492 13.32 -11.26 11.02
N ASP A 493 13.87 -11.27 12.23
CA ASP A 493 15.02 -12.09 12.57
C ASP A 493 14.62 -13.54 12.90
N ALA A 494 15.61 -14.40 13.17
CA ALA A 494 15.37 -15.80 13.48
C ALA A 494 14.49 -16.01 14.74
N ASN A 495 14.49 -15.05 15.67
CA ASN A 495 13.72 -15.12 16.90
C ASN A 495 12.28 -14.65 16.69
N SER A 496 12.05 -13.61 15.88
CA SER A 496 10.69 -13.21 15.50
C SER A 496 10.03 -14.29 14.65
N ALA A 497 10.76 -14.90 13.70
CA ALA A 497 10.26 -16.06 12.95
C ALA A 497 9.92 -17.26 13.85
N PHE A 498 10.72 -17.51 14.89
CA PHE A 498 10.43 -18.55 15.89
C PHE A 498 9.16 -18.22 16.69
N CYS A 499 8.99 -16.97 17.12
CA CYS A 499 7.75 -16.50 17.75
C CYS A 499 6.54 -16.72 16.83
N GLU A 500 6.63 -16.35 15.56
CA GLU A 500 5.53 -16.52 14.60
C GLU A 500 5.17 -18.00 14.42
N ALA A 501 6.16 -18.87 14.28
CA ALA A 501 5.95 -20.31 14.18
C ALA A 501 5.37 -20.93 15.47
N SER A 502 5.56 -20.28 16.62
CA SER A 502 5.06 -20.75 17.92
C SER A 502 3.57 -20.45 18.17
N GLY A 503 2.92 -19.68 17.29
CA GLY A 503 1.48 -19.40 17.37
C GLY A 503 1.07 -18.77 18.71
N GLU A 504 0.09 -19.36 19.39
CA GLU A 504 -0.44 -18.87 20.68
C GLU A 504 0.59 -18.85 21.82
N LEU A 505 1.69 -19.59 21.68
CA LEU A 505 2.77 -19.59 22.67
C LEU A 505 3.65 -18.33 22.58
N CYS A 506 3.54 -17.56 21.50
CA CYS A 506 4.18 -16.26 21.40
C CYS A 506 3.24 -15.15 21.89
N GLU A 507 3.54 -14.58 23.05
CA GLU A 507 2.80 -13.45 23.59
C GLU A 507 3.20 -12.18 22.85
N ARG A 508 2.22 -11.47 22.29
CA ARG A 508 2.42 -10.20 21.56
C ARG A 508 1.64 -9.07 22.21
N CYS A 509 2.19 -7.87 22.15
CA CYS A 509 1.53 -6.67 22.65
C CYS A 509 1.89 -5.44 21.80
N VAL A 510 0.95 -4.49 21.75
CA VAL A 510 1.06 -3.24 20.96
C VAL A 510 0.93 -2.01 21.86
N GLU A 511 0.22 -2.13 22.98
CA GLU A 511 -0.08 -1.00 23.86
C GLU A 511 1.04 -0.74 24.87
N GLY A 512 1.77 0.35 24.64
CA GLY A 512 2.77 0.88 25.55
C GLY A 512 4.21 0.48 25.20
N GLN A 513 5.14 1.40 25.42
CA GLN A 513 6.57 1.15 25.23
C GLN A 513 7.04 0.09 26.23
N GLY A 514 7.70 -0.95 25.74
CA GLY A 514 8.19 -2.07 26.55
C GLY A 514 7.07 -2.95 27.10
N CYS A 515 5.89 -3.02 26.46
CA CYS A 515 4.74 -3.79 26.95
C CYS A 515 5.04 -5.26 27.26
N ASN A 516 6.08 -5.82 26.63
CA ASN A 516 6.57 -7.17 26.82
C ASN A 516 7.52 -7.28 28.03
N PHE A 517 7.24 -6.61 29.14
CA PHE A 517 8.09 -6.56 30.34
C PHE A 517 7.84 -7.70 31.35
N ARG A 518 6.77 -8.49 31.19
CA ARG A 518 6.39 -9.51 32.19
C ARG A 518 7.50 -10.56 32.36
N PRO A 519 7.77 -11.06 33.58
CA PRO A 519 8.76 -12.13 33.78
C PRO A 519 8.36 -13.40 32.99
N ALA A 520 9.35 -14.20 32.61
CA ALA A 520 9.15 -15.42 31.81
C ALA A 520 8.36 -16.49 32.55
N SER A 521 8.29 -16.40 33.88
CA SER A 521 7.64 -17.36 34.72
C SER A 521 6.96 -16.66 35.90
N ARG A 522 5.91 -17.28 36.42
CA ARG A 522 5.14 -16.80 37.57
C ARG A 522 4.70 -17.96 38.45
N PRO A 523 4.45 -17.72 39.75
CA PRO A 523 3.79 -18.73 40.57
C PRO A 523 2.38 -19.02 40.06
N SER A 524 1.91 -20.24 40.33
CA SER A 524 0.52 -20.61 40.15
C SER A 524 -0.41 -19.71 40.97
N ASN A 525 -1.63 -19.51 40.46
CA ASN A 525 -2.70 -18.80 41.14
C ASN A 525 -4.00 -19.62 41.24
N ILE A 526 -3.94 -20.92 40.97
CA ILE A 526 -5.11 -21.81 41.00
C ILE A 526 -4.94 -22.89 42.07
N ASN A 527 -6.00 -23.15 42.83
CA ASN A 527 -6.13 -24.27 43.74
C ASN A 527 -6.88 -25.41 43.05
N CYS A 528 -6.44 -26.65 43.21
CA CYS A 528 -7.12 -27.81 42.64
C CYS A 528 -7.29 -28.91 43.67
N VAL A 529 -8.44 -29.60 43.64
CA VAL A 529 -8.61 -30.82 44.44
C VAL A 529 -7.58 -31.83 43.95
N SER A 530 -6.78 -32.38 44.86
CA SER A 530 -5.74 -33.35 44.56
C SER A 530 -5.99 -34.66 45.31
N CYS A 531 -6.07 -35.77 44.58
CA CYS A 531 -6.23 -37.10 45.15
C CYS A 531 -5.80 -38.21 44.18
N GLN A 532 -5.27 -39.30 44.74
CA GLN A 532 -4.86 -40.51 44.03
C GLN A 532 -4.99 -41.73 44.93
N GLY A 533 -5.44 -42.85 44.38
CA GLY A 533 -5.51 -44.12 45.11
C GLY A 533 -6.60 -44.21 46.18
N ASP A 534 -7.31 -43.11 46.44
CA ASP A 534 -8.44 -43.05 47.36
C ASP A 534 -9.76 -43.26 46.59
N PRO A 535 -10.59 -44.27 46.95
CA PRO A 535 -11.94 -44.44 46.39
C PRO A 535 -12.82 -43.20 46.46
N ALA A 536 -12.62 -42.32 47.45
CA ALA A 536 -13.34 -41.05 47.58
C ALA A 536 -13.04 -40.07 46.44
N CYS A 537 -11.93 -40.23 45.73
CA CYS A 537 -11.52 -39.35 44.62
C CYS A 537 -12.50 -39.38 43.44
N ALA A 538 -13.19 -40.52 43.25
CA ALA A 538 -14.24 -40.66 42.23
C ALA A 538 -15.53 -39.90 42.57
N TRP A 539 -15.72 -39.56 43.85
CA TRP A 539 -16.92 -38.91 44.36
C TRP A 539 -16.76 -37.38 44.35
N GLY A 540 -17.84 -36.66 44.63
CA GLY A 540 -17.90 -35.21 44.56
C GLY A 540 -17.52 -34.53 45.87
N PHE A 541 -16.97 -33.31 45.77
CA PHE A 541 -16.52 -32.49 46.89
C PHE A 541 -17.38 -31.21 46.97
N PRO A 542 -18.42 -31.17 47.82
CA PRO A 542 -19.33 -30.03 47.92
C PRO A 542 -18.67 -28.79 48.53
N ASN A 543 -17.69 -28.97 49.41
CA ASN A 543 -16.84 -27.91 49.98
C ASN A 543 -15.39 -28.19 49.60
N PRO A 544 -15.00 -27.98 48.33
CA PRO A 544 -13.71 -28.46 47.86
C PRO A 544 -12.59 -27.53 48.35
N THR A 545 -11.60 -28.10 49.03
CA THR A 545 -10.40 -27.40 49.49
C THR A 545 -9.17 -28.08 48.93
N GLY A 546 -8.64 -27.55 47.83
CA GLY A 546 -7.40 -28.01 47.22
C GLY A 546 -6.19 -27.17 47.59
N PRO A 547 -4.97 -27.76 47.63
CA PRO A 547 -3.75 -26.98 47.71
C PRO A 547 -3.59 -26.06 46.48
N LEU A 548 -2.81 -24.99 46.64
CA LEU A 548 -2.32 -24.21 45.50
C LEU A 548 -1.43 -25.12 44.65
N CYS A 549 -1.52 -25.05 43.33
CA CYS A 549 -0.57 -25.78 42.48
C CYS A 549 0.86 -25.28 42.72
N GLN A 550 1.83 -26.19 42.69
CA GLN A 550 3.18 -25.90 43.17
C GLN A 550 4.12 -25.49 42.04
N GLU A 551 3.86 -25.96 40.82
CA GLU A 551 4.75 -25.70 39.70
C GLU A 551 4.67 -24.26 39.19
N THR A 552 5.80 -23.83 38.65
CA THR A 552 5.92 -22.50 38.07
C THR A 552 5.27 -22.49 36.69
N VAL A 553 4.39 -21.52 36.45
CA VAL A 553 3.75 -21.33 35.15
C VAL A 553 4.66 -20.48 34.29
N TRP A 554 5.19 -21.06 33.22
CA TRP A 554 5.98 -20.33 32.24
C TRP A 554 5.08 -19.60 31.24
N MET A 555 5.61 -18.54 30.62
CA MET A 555 5.00 -17.84 29.50
C MET A 555 4.49 -18.80 28.43
N GLY A 556 3.31 -18.53 27.88
CA GLY A 556 2.63 -19.41 26.93
C GLY A 556 2.06 -20.70 27.54
N GLN A 557 2.39 -21.06 28.78
CA GLN A 557 1.73 -22.16 29.48
C GLN A 557 0.49 -21.70 30.22
N ARG A 558 -0.48 -22.61 30.32
CA ARG A 558 -1.68 -22.42 31.12
C ARG A 558 -1.86 -23.57 32.09
N GLU A 559 -1.94 -23.24 33.37
CA GLU A 559 -2.26 -24.20 34.40
C GLU A 559 -3.78 -24.37 34.54
N SER A 560 -4.20 -25.59 34.85
CA SER A 560 -5.61 -25.95 35.04
C SER A 560 -5.75 -27.09 36.04
N CYS A 561 -6.95 -27.25 36.58
CA CYS A 561 -7.31 -28.44 37.33
C CYS A 561 -7.80 -29.51 36.37
N TYR A 562 -7.53 -30.78 36.68
CA TYR A 562 -8.06 -31.91 35.90
C TYR A 562 -8.72 -32.98 36.77
N VAL A 563 -9.54 -33.79 36.10
CA VAL A 563 -10.03 -35.09 36.57
C VAL A 563 -9.72 -36.11 35.49
N GLY A 564 -9.00 -37.19 35.82
CA GLY A 564 -8.60 -38.24 34.90
C GLY A 564 -8.71 -39.63 35.50
N VAL A 565 -8.35 -40.64 34.72
CA VAL A 565 -8.26 -42.03 35.15
C VAL A 565 -6.82 -42.49 34.96
N SER A 566 -6.22 -43.01 36.03
CA SER A 566 -4.87 -43.58 36.00
C SER A 566 -4.84 -44.92 35.24
N PRO A 567 -3.66 -45.43 34.85
CA PRO A 567 -3.54 -46.74 34.18
C PRO A 567 -4.11 -47.94 34.96
N ASN A 568 -4.37 -47.79 36.26
CA ASN A 568 -4.96 -48.81 37.13
C ASN A 568 -6.47 -48.61 37.37
N ASP A 569 -7.17 -47.90 36.47
CA ASP A 569 -8.61 -47.58 36.56
C ASP A 569 -9.03 -46.77 37.80
N GLN A 570 -8.09 -46.10 38.48
CA GLN A 570 -8.39 -45.22 39.61
C GLN A 570 -8.55 -43.78 39.15
N VAL A 571 -9.61 -43.10 39.62
CA VAL A 571 -9.82 -41.67 39.39
C VAL A 571 -8.73 -40.86 40.09
N VAL A 572 -8.18 -39.89 39.36
CA VAL A 572 -7.14 -38.98 39.82
C VAL A 572 -7.54 -37.54 39.56
N ARG A 573 -7.18 -36.64 40.47
CA ARG A 573 -7.43 -35.20 40.37
C ARG A 573 -6.17 -34.45 40.74
N GLY A 574 -5.91 -33.32 40.10
CA GLY A 574 -4.74 -32.49 40.41
C GLY A 574 -4.58 -31.27 39.53
N CYS A 575 -3.37 -30.71 39.57
CA CYS A 575 -2.90 -29.58 38.77
C CYS A 575 -2.14 -30.07 37.54
N THR A 576 -2.37 -29.47 36.37
CA THR A 576 -1.79 -29.99 35.12
C THR A 576 -0.27 -29.90 35.00
N LEU A 577 0.39 -29.00 35.75
CA LEU A 577 1.84 -28.82 35.65
C LEU A 577 2.64 -29.60 36.70
N ASP A 578 2.01 -30.00 37.82
CA ASP A 578 2.69 -30.68 38.94
C ASP A 578 3.25 -32.09 38.55
N PRO A 579 4.50 -32.43 38.91
CA PRO A 579 5.09 -33.73 38.64
C PRO A 579 4.46 -34.82 39.51
N VAL A 580 3.79 -35.77 38.85
CA VAL A 580 3.04 -36.92 39.38
C VAL A 580 1.58 -36.61 39.77
N LEU A 581 0.72 -36.55 38.75
CA LEU A 581 -0.53 -37.34 38.60
C LEU A 581 -1.15 -37.16 37.20
N GLY A 582 -0.31 -36.87 36.20
CA GLY A 582 -0.70 -36.30 34.92
C GLY A 582 -1.83 -37.05 34.22
N CYS A 583 -2.73 -36.27 33.62
CA CYS A 583 -3.59 -36.78 32.59
C CYS A 583 -2.76 -37.49 31.50
N PRO A 584 -3.01 -38.77 31.16
CA PRO A 584 -2.37 -39.39 30.01
C PRO A 584 -2.67 -38.57 28.74
N GLN A 585 -1.70 -38.44 27.84
CA GLN A 585 -1.85 -37.67 26.59
C GLN A 585 -3.01 -38.17 25.69
N ASP A 586 -3.62 -39.31 26.00
CA ASP A 586 -4.67 -39.99 25.22
C ASP A 586 -6.11 -39.47 25.48
N HIS A 587 -6.28 -38.18 25.77
CA HIS A 587 -7.60 -37.50 25.83
C HIS A 587 -8.60 -37.94 26.92
N THR A 588 -8.19 -38.66 27.98
CA THR A 588 -9.13 -39.20 28.98
C THR A 588 -9.46 -38.27 30.14
N CYS A 589 -8.95 -37.04 30.17
CA CYS A 589 -9.18 -36.13 31.30
C CYS A 589 -9.98 -34.88 30.93
N THR A 590 -10.75 -34.45 31.91
CA THR A 590 -11.53 -33.22 31.84
C THR A 590 -10.78 -32.11 32.56
N HIS A 591 -10.63 -30.96 31.89
CA HIS A 591 -9.94 -29.78 32.42
C HIS A 591 -10.92 -28.69 32.83
N CYS A 592 -10.55 -27.90 33.83
CA CYS A 592 -11.28 -26.70 34.23
C CYS A 592 -10.32 -25.66 34.84
N TYR A 593 -10.73 -24.38 34.83
CA TYR A 593 -9.83 -23.24 35.04
C TYR A 593 -10.19 -22.34 36.23
N ALA A 594 -11.07 -22.80 37.11
CA ALA A 594 -11.44 -22.07 38.33
C ALA A 594 -10.95 -22.80 39.58
N ASN A 595 -10.80 -22.08 40.70
CA ASN A 595 -10.37 -22.69 41.96
C ASN A 595 -11.27 -23.86 42.34
N ASN A 596 -10.64 -25.02 42.55
CA ASN A 596 -11.26 -26.26 42.97
C ASN A 596 -12.42 -26.73 42.07
N CYS A 597 -12.40 -26.36 40.79
CA CYS A 597 -13.46 -26.68 39.83
C CYS A 597 -13.54 -28.17 39.48
N ASN A 598 -12.46 -28.91 39.74
CA ASN A 598 -12.38 -30.35 39.52
C ASN A 598 -13.01 -31.10 40.71
N ASN A 599 -14.20 -30.69 41.17
CA ASN A 599 -14.86 -31.21 42.37
C ASN A 599 -16.12 -32.05 42.09
N VAL A 600 -16.61 -32.07 40.85
CA VAL A 600 -17.80 -32.83 40.45
C VAL A 600 -17.54 -34.34 40.53
N ALA A 601 -18.51 -35.11 41.00
CA ALA A 601 -18.43 -36.56 41.08
C ALA A 601 -18.38 -37.19 39.68
N VAL A 602 -17.44 -38.11 39.46
CA VAL A 602 -17.36 -38.92 38.23
C VAL A 602 -18.01 -40.30 38.40
N THR A 603 -18.27 -40.72 39.63
CA THR A 603 -19.14 -41.85 39.97
C THR A 603 -20.32 -41.37 40.82
N ARG A 604 -21.45 -42.08 40.72
CA ARG A 604 -22.64 -41.84 41.53
C ARG A 604 -23.14 -43.14 42.10
N GLN A 605 -23.61 -43.12 43.36
CA GLN A 605 -24.25 -44.28 43.95
C GLN A 605 -25.42 -44.73 43.06
N GLN A 606 -25.66 -46.03 42.97
CA GLN A 606 -26.85 -46.57 42.31
C GLN A 606 -27.65 -47.36 43.33
N CYS A 607 -28.96 -47.12 43.41
CA CYS A 607 -29.86 -47.76 44.36
C CYS A 607 -31.18 -48.09 43.68
N ILE A 608 -31.94 -49.04 44.22
CA ILE A 608 -33.33 -49.23 43.82
C ILE A 608 -34.16 -48.05 44.34
N HIS A 609 -34.95 -47.43 43.46
CA HIS A 609 -35.83 -46.30 43.79
C HIS A 609 -37.28 -46.72 43.56
N CYS A 610 -38.02 -46.98 44.62
CA CYS A 610 -39.42 -47.40 44.52
C CYS A 610 -40.22 -47.09 45.79
N ARG A 611 -41.53 -47.13 45.66
CA ARG A 611 -42.48 -46.97 46.77
C ARG A 611 -43.63 -47.95 46.63
N SER A 612 -43.87 -48.80 47.64
CA SER A 612 -44.80 -49.93 47.54
C SER A 612 -46.27 -49.56 47.32
N ASN A 613 -46.68 -48.33 47.67
CA ASN A 613 -48.04 -47.84 47.43
C ASN A 613 -48.18 -47.00 46.15
N ALA A 614 -47.11 -46.84 45.37
CA ALA A 614 -47.20 -46.21 44.06
C ALA A 614 -47.83 -47.20 43.04
N PRO A 615 -48.67 -46.73 42.10
CA PRO A 615 -49.30 -47.59 41.11
C PRO A 615 -48.26 -48.44 40.35
N GLY A 616 -48.46 -49.76 40.34
CA GLY A 616 -47.58 -50.70 39.64
C GLY A 616 -46.24 -51.02 40.33
N GLN A 617 -45.99 -50.55 41.55
CA GLN A 617 -44.72 -50.76 42.28
C GLN A 617 -44.85 -51.72 43.48
N ALA A 618 -45.77 -52.68 43.42
CA ALA A 618 -45.98 -53.66 44.50
C ALA A 618 -44.69 -54.46 44.82
N SER A 619 -43.90 -54.79 43.80
CA SER A 619 -42.60 -55.49 43.91
C SER A 619 -41.59 -54.76 44.80
N CYS A 620 -41.79 -53.47 45.08
CA CYS A 620 -40.92 -52.71 45.99
C CYS A 620 -40.85 -53.31 47.40
N ALA A 621 -41.92 -53.94 47.87
CA ALA A 621 -41.97 -54.60 49.18
C ALA A 621 -41.68 -56.10 49.12
N GLU A 622 -42.04 -56.78 48.03
CA GLU A 622 -42.13 -58.25 47.96
C GLU A 622 -41.04 -58.92 47.12
N SER A 623 -40.47 -58.22 46.13
CA SER A 623 -39.48 -58.77 45.18
C SER A 623 -38.60 -57.64 44.64
N ALA A 624 -37.76 -57.07 45.52
CA ALA A 624 -36.95 -55.91 45.16
C ALA A 624 -35.72 -56.29 44.32
N GLU A 625 -35.29 -57.55 44.42
CA GLU A 625 -34.24 -58.17 43.61
C GLU A 625 -34.52 -58.13 42.10
N ASP A 626 -35.79 -58.02 41.70
CA ASP A 626 -36.21 -57.91 40.29
C ASP A 626 -36.20 -56.45 39.77
N LEU A 627 -35.87 -55.47 40.63
CA LEU A 627 -35.86 -54.06 40.28
C LEU A 627 -34.45 -53.56 39.97
N GLU A 628 -34.31 -52.87 38.84
CA GLU A 628 -33.02 -52.29 38.42
C GLU A 628 -32.63 -51.06 39.26
N PRO A 629 -31.39 -51.00 39.79
CA PRO A 629 -30.85 -49.82 40.44
C PRO A 629 -30.73 -48.63 39.47
N ARG A 630 -30.93 -47.41 39.98
CA ARG A 630 -30.75 -46.16 39.24
C ARG A 630 -29.80 -45.23 39.97
N ALA A 631 -29.07 -44.40 39.21
CA ALA A 631 -28.14 -43.42 39.77
C ALA A 631 -28.85 -42.46 40.72
N CYS A 632 -28.23 -42.21 41.87
CA CYS A 632 -28.67 -41.24 42.85
C CYS A 632 -28.50 -39.80 42.33
N SER A 633 -29.27 -38.87 42.90
CA SER A 633 -29.26 -37.50 42.41
C SER A 633 -28.03 -36.68 42.86
N GLY A 634 -27.75 -35.61 42.12
CA GLY A 634 -26.80 -34.55 42.46
C GLY A 634 -25.34 -34.78 42.07
N ASP A 635 -24.67 -33.70 41.67
CA ASP A 635 -23.29 -33.73 41.15
C ASP A 635 -22.20 -33.81 42.22
N PHE A 636 -22.53 -33.49 43.47
CA PHE A 636 -21.56 -33.40 44.58
C PHE A 636 -21.76 -34.47 45.66
N GLN A 637 -22.01 -35.73 45.28
CA GLN A 637 -22.19 -36.80 46.26
C GLN A 637 -20.86 -37.08 46.94
N THR A 638 -20.75 -36.85 48.25
CA THR A 638 -19.53 -37.21 48.99
C THR A 638 -19.45 -38.72 49.17
N PHE A 639 -18.23 -39.24 49.30
CA PHE A 639 -18.01 -40.64 49.65
C PHE A 639 -18.74 -41.05 50.94
N ALA A 640 -18.78 -40.18 51.96
CA ALA A 640 -19.48 -40.45 53.22
C ALA A 640 -21.02 -40.50 53.08
N SER A 641 -21.59 -39.74 52.14
CA SER A 641 -23.04 -39.70 51.86
C SER A 641 -23.51 -40.78 50.88
N ARG A 642 -22.64 -41.73 50.52
CA ARG A 642 -22.99 -42.82 49.61
C ARG A 642 -23.85 -43.87 50.31
N GLY A 643 -24.43 -44.75 49.51
CA GLY A 643 -25.24 -45.87 49.98
C GLY A 643 -26.74 -45.71 49.73
N CYS A 644 -27.42 -46.82 49.95
CA CYS A 644 -28.82 -47.02 49.69
C CYS A 644 -29.56 -47.30 51.00
N TYR A 645 -30.86 -47.04 51.02
CA TYR A 645 -31.73 -47.37 52.15
C TYR A 645 -32.94 -48.20 51.72
N THR A 646 -33.46 -48.96 52.67
CA THR A 646 -34.78 -49.60 52.66
C THR A 646 -35.50 -49.19 53.94
N MET A 647 -36.57 -48.41 53.81
CA MET A 647 -37.34 -47.85 54.92
C MET A 647 -38.78 -48.35 54.92
N ARG A 648 -39.34 -48.64 56.09
CA ARG A 648 -40.76 -48.94 56.28
C ARG A 648 -41.41 -47.85 57.13
N LYS A 649 -42.38 -47.13 56.57
CA LYS A 649 -43.17 -46.13 57.32
C LYS A 649 -44.24 -46.80 58.20
N PRO A 650 -44.77 -46.12 59.25
CA PRO A 650 -45.77 -46.70 60.17
C PRO A 650 -47.04 -47.23 59.51
N ASN A 651 -47.42 -46.70 58.34
CA ASN A 651 -48.53 -47.17 57.52
C ASN A 651 -48.17 -48.36 56.60
N ASN A 652 -47.07 -49.06 56.88
CA ASN A 652 -46.60 -50.25 56.16
C ASN A 652 -46.16 -49.99 54.71
N ILE A 653 -45.87 -48.74 54.34
CA ILE A 653 -45.32 -48.39 53.04
C ILE A 653 -43.81 -48.62 53.07
N VAL A 654 -43.30 -49.43 52.14
CA VAL A 654 -41.87 -49.65 51.92
C VAL A 654 -41.36 -48.66 50.88
N ILE A 655 -40.27 -47.97 51.20
CA ILE A 655 -39.60 -47.00 50.34
C ILE A 655 -38.13 -47.40 50.24
N ARG A 656 -37.63 -47.49 49.01
CA ARG A 656 -36.22 -47.76 48.71
C ARG A 656 -35.66 -46.58 47.93
N GLY A 657 -34.45 -46.16 48.27
CA GLY A 657 -33.80 -45.05 47.58
C GLY A 657 -32.37 -44.82 48.03
N CYS A 658 -31.82 -43.68 47.65
CA CYS A 658 -30.47 -43.26 48.00
C CYS A 658 -30.43 -42.53 49.32
N ILE A 659 -29.42 -42.80 50.16
CA ILE A 659 -29.28 -42.12 51.47
C ILE A 659 -29.20 -40.60 51.29
N ARG A 660 -28.49 -40.13 50.25
CA ARG A 660 -28.39 -38.71 49.92
C ARG A 660 -29.73 -38.05 49.61
N ASP A 661 -30.64 -38.78 48.96
CA ASP A 661 -31.92 -38.25 48.49
C ASP A 661 -33.00 -38.36 49.59
N LEU A 662 -32.63 -38.84 50.78
CA LEU A 662 -33.53 -38.96 51.91
C LEU A 662 -33.81 -37.57 52.50
N SER A 663 -35.09 -37.26 52.74
CA SER A 663 -35.48 -35.99 53.35
C SER A 663 -34.94 -35.89 54.77
N TYR A 664 -34.71 -34.66 55.26
CA TYR A 664 -34.25 -34.42 56.64
C TYR A 664 -35.16 -35.13 57.67
N ASP A 665 -36.47 -35.01 57.50
CA ASP A 665 -37.45 -35.64 58.40
C ASP A 665 -37.40 -37.17 58.30
N ASP A 666 -37.32 -37.74 57.10
CA ASP A 666 -37.25 -39.20 56.97
C ASP A 666 -35.91 -39.76 57.48
N TYR A 667 -34.82 -39.01 57.29
CA TYR A 667 -33.51 -39.33 57.82
C TYR A 667 -33.51 -39.34 59.35
N HIS A 668 -33.99 -38.28 59.99
CA HIS A 668 -33.98 -38.18 61.45
C HIS A 668 -35.02 -39.09 62.14
N ASN A 669 -36.22 -39.23 61.57
CA ASN A 669 -37.28 -39.99 62.21
C ASN A 669 -37.19 -41.50 61.98
N TYR A 670 -36.54 -41.94 60.90
CA TYR A 670 -36.53 -43.35 60.53
C TYR A 670 -35.15 -43.92 60.24
N CYS A 671 -34.16 -43.14 59.78
CA CYS A 671 -32.87 -43.66 59.28
C CYS A 671 -31.63 -43.05 59.99
N SER A 672 -31.80 -42.49 61.19
CA SER A 672 -30.76 -41.72 61.88
C SER A 672 -29.49 -42.55 62.15
N PHE A 673 -28.36 -41.88 62.35
CA PHE A 673 -27.02 -42.49 62.30
C PHE A 673 -26.56 -43.17 63.60
N ASP A 674 -27.36 -43.15 64.66
CA ASP A 674 -26.88 -43.55 65.99
C ASP A 674 -27.12 -45.04 66.32
N GLU A 675 -27.86 -45.80 65.50
CA GLU A 675 -28.04 -47.24 65.68
C GLU A 675 -27.90 -47.97 64.33
N GLU A 676 -27.06 -49.00 64.27
CA GLU A 676 -26.81 -49.83 63.07
C GLU A 676 -28.07 -50.56 62.58
N GLU A 677 -29.08 -50.69 63.44
CA GLU A 677 -30.40 -51.23 63.12
C GLU A 677 -31.48 -50.33 63.73
N SER A 678 -32.05 -49.43 62.91
CA SER A 678 -33.33 -48.85 63.27
C SER A 678 -34.44 -49.83 62.90
N ASP A 679 -35.46 -49.97 63.75
CA ASP A 679 -36.66 -50.79 63.47
C ASP A 679 -37.41 -50.38 62.19
N PHE A 680 -37.04 -49.25 61.58
CA PHE A 680 -37.73 -48.63 60.45
C PHE A 680 -36.87 -48.46 59.20
N CYS A 681 -35.55 -48.63 59.26
CA CYS A 681 -34.65 -48.40 58.12
C CYS A 681 -33.35 -49.21 58.17
N VAL A 682 -33.02 -49.87 57.05
CA VAL A 682 -31.73 -50.55 56.81
C VAL A 682 -30.94 -49.76 55.76
N LYS A 683 -29.63 -49.58 55.98
CA LYS A 683 -28.69 -48.89 55.09
C LYS A 683 -27.64 -49.86 54.57
N CYS A 684 -27.11 -49.62 53.37
CA CYS A 684 -26.02 -50.40 52.79
C CYS A 684 -25.21 -49.55 51.81
N LEU A 685 -23.96 -49.94 51.50
CA LEU A 685 -23.01 -49.07 50.79
C LEU A 685 -22.76 -49.47 49.32
N ASP A 686 -23.00 -50.73 48.94
CA ASP A 686 -22.76 -51.21 47.57
C ASP A 686 -23.84 -50.73 46.59
N HIS A 687 -23.53 -50.74 45.29
CA HIS A 687 -24.54 -50.42 44.27
C HIS A 687 -25.69 -51.44 44.29
N GLY A 688 -26.93 -50.97 44.30
CA GLY A 688 -28.13 -51.82 44.26
C GLY A 688 -28.34 -52.68 45.50
N CYS A 689 -27.59 -52.47 46.59
CA CYS A 689 -27.60 -53.34 47.76
C CYS A 689 -28.93 -53.34 48.54
N ASN A 690 -29.81 -52.35 48.30
CA ASN A 690 -31.08 -52.20 48.97
C ASN A 690 -32.15 -53.16 48.41
N VAL A 691 -31.80 -54.43 48.23
CA VAL A 691 -32.72 -55.55 47.95
C VAL A 691 -33.19 -56.26 49.22
N GLN A 692 -32.50 -56.02 50.34
CA GLN A 692 -32.77 -56.68 51.62
C GLN A 692 -34.24 -56.53 52.07
N PRO A 693 -34.79 -57.50 52.83
CA PRO A 693 -36.14 -57.41 53.36
C PRO A 693 -36.36 -56.12 54.15
N ALA A 694 -37.51 -55.47 53.97
CA ALA A 694 -37.83 -54.26 54.71
C ALA A 694 -38.00 -54.58 56.22
N PRO A 695 -37.50 -53.72 57.13
CA PRO A 695 -37.56 -53.90 58.60
C PRO A 695 -38.89 -54.42 59.12
N ALA A 696 -38.87 -55.19 60.20
CA ALA A 696 -40.07 -55.75 60.83
C ALA A 696 -41.01 -54.63 61.32
N LYS A 697 -42.32 -54.90 61.33
CA LYS A 697 -43.33 -53.93 61.76
C LYS A 697 -43.17 -53.65 63.26
N ALA A 698 -42.72 -52.45 63.64
CA ALA A 698 -42.67 -52.06 65.05
C ALA A 698 -44.06 -52.17 65.70
N ALA A 699 -44.16 -52.90 66.81
CA ALA A 699 -45.38 -52.99 67.60
C ALA A 699 -45.59 -51.66 68.34
N LEU A 700 -46.67 -50.93 68.03
CA LEU A 700 -47.11 -49.78 68.83
C LEU A 700 -47.51 -50.27 70.23
N ASN A 701 -46.62 -50.12 71.21
CA ASN A 701 -47.02 -50.16 72.62
C ASN A 701 -47.62 -48.79 72.99
N HIS A 702 -48.96 -48.70 72.98
CA HIS A 702 -49.68 -47.61 73.65
C HIS A 702 -49.48 -47.72 75.18
N PRO A 703 -49.13 -46.65 75.91
CA PRO A 703 -49.27 -46.65 77.35
C PRO A 703 -50.76 -46.52 77.70
N LEU A 704 -51.31 -47.54 78.37
CA LEU A 704 -52.62 -47.51 79.01
C LEU A 704 -52.62 -46.46 80.13
N THR A 705 -53.37 -45.38 79.94
CA THR A 705 -53.70 -44.43 81.00
C THR A 705 -54.63 -45.11 82.01
N PHE A 706 -54.10 -45.46 83.18
CA PHE A 706 -54.89 -45.89 84.33
C PHE A 706 -55.62 -44.68 84.94
N ILE A 707 -56.95 -44.76 84.98
CA ILE A 707 -57.80 -43.94 85.85
C ILE A 707 -57.66 -44.49 87.27
N ILE A 708 -57.24 -43.65 88.22
CA ILE A 708 -57.54 -43.83 89.65
C ILE A 708 -58.18 -42.54 90.14
N ALA A 709 -59.43 -42.65 90.56
CA ALA A 709 -60.16 -41.65 91.34
C ALA A 709 -59.84 -41.81 92.83
N LEU A 710 -59.75 -40.71 93.58
CA LEU A 710 -60.14 -40.61 95.00
C LEU A 710 -60.16 -39.15 95.50
N ILE A 711 -61.38 -38.60 95.53
CA ILE A 711 -62.07 -37.83 96.60
C ILE A 711 -61.20 -37.32 97.78
N CYS A 712 -60.98 -36.01 97.84
CA CYS A 712 -61.51 -35.05 98.86
C CYS A 712 -61.31 -33.62 98.35
#